data_AF-A0A194RQK9-F1
#
_entry.id   AF-A0A194RQK9-F1
#
_cell.length_a   1.000
_cell.length_b   1.000
_cell.length_c   1.000
_cell.angle_alpha   90.00
_cell.angle_beta   90.00
_cell.angle_gamma   90.00
#
_symmetry.space_group_name_H-M   'P 1'
#
loop_
_entity.id
_entity.type
_entity.pdbx_description
1 polymer ?
#
loop_
_entity_poly.entity_id
_entity_poly.type
_entity_poly.pdbx_seq_one_letter_code
_entity_poly.pdbx_strand_id
1 'polypeptide(L)'
;MDLDYKTCEVLRMLSTLSASGVFSSSVDYFCLVCESRLRDGADATAHIAKPVHTKNFLTTEYFGNQQECVRKIKKWYLCELCNVLLPTAARVRLHVVEARHAEHRVARAVQRNADRVLAFASVQLEDSAWNGILDDTCAICNTEFDDEHIHRNETSHILKLIQSKIEYDENQNLYRLVDESSFQCLTCNMVLALNSIDEHFNEIEHKERYQRCCDNFKIAENTATSHTIDSSKNTKNDNNCNEKVAIKITDRTETLDVLNSMDKNKTIIPSDEKSEIKTSTINSDVSKTEQNTTKENSKQSDPVKSVPVDDSEICKILNATDYITRDENGKTWCILCNWVMDPFAIKNHINDQHHQTILKLHKKRLSTLNSEKKLTGNTPIIKSDINTLKNTENIEKESILNAVEKFQKNNININFEIETAVCKKCSKQLDFNSQAIENHIQEHAKIKNKKNDRKGIQITSGLELTNDMKPSNKETSLYTTPVKVTKKEKQEQIKDTTDAKIKKESSPLLDYNELEKYAEQNHMTYKFDKHNENKVHCNKCNIDITPCMKLVKEHVGGVDHKKKLNEEPSQVNITSKAKQIDKEVNLLKIPTSSFVVSAVTVDSLQKEIIINEKFCINMLSFDFKVHLDVAKHDTILDRSLVVIDLENEFIREHKPGCYHCGYCNIPCQSWAAMESHLQTIDHKNCRIAAQWRLQQLLPEIARQRKEKEMQEKFMIHMMLGSGGWHGYNSDSD
;
A
#
# COMPACT_ATOMS: atom_id res chain seq x y z
N MET A 1 -21.40 -32.76 -9.37
CA MET A 1 -19.93 -32.60 -9.32
C MET A 1 -19.42 -31.77 -10.51
N ASP A 2 -19.97 -31.92 -11.71
CA ASP A 2 -19.49 -31.24 -12.93
C ASP A 2 -19.61 -29.70 -12.97
N LEU A 3 -20.26 -29.04 -12.00
CA LEU A 3 -20.32 -27.58 -11.95
C LEU A 3 -19.04 -26.95 -11.38
N ASP A 4 -18.40 -27.58 -10.39
CA ASP A 4 -17.18 -27.02 -9.78
C ASP A 4 -16.01 -27.03 -10.75
N TYR A 5 -15.87 -28.12 -11.52
CA TYR A 5 -14.77 -28.27 -12.49
C TYR A 5 -14.82 -27.19 -13.58
N LYS A 6 -16.02 -26.90 -14.12
CA LYS A 6 -16.22 -25.80 -15.09
C LYS A 6 -15.97 -24.43 -14.48
N THR A 7 -16.33 -24.22 -13.21
CA THR A 7 -16.09 -22.95 -12.52
C THR A 7 -14.58 -22.71 -12.31
N CYS A 8 -13.83 -23.77 -11.95
CA CYS A 8 -12.38 -23.72 -11.83
C CYS A 8 -11.69 -23.48 -13.18
N GLU A 9 -12.11 -24.17 -14.24
CA GLU A 9 -11.58 -23.98 -15.60
C GLU A 9 -11.83 -22.55 -16.12
N VAL A 10 -13.03 -22.00 -15.92
CA VAL A 10 -13.37 -20.62 -16.28
C VAL A 10 -12.49 -19.62 -15.52
N LEU A 11 -12.30 -19.78 -14.20
CA LEU A 11 -11.38 -18.93 -13.43
C LEU A 11 -9.94 -19.00 -13.97
N ARG A 12 -9.46 -20.18 -14.37
CA ARG A 12 -8.12 -20.35 -14.97
C ARG A 12 -8.01 -19.73 -16.37
N MET A 13 -9.06 -19.80 -17.18
CA MET A 13 -9.10 -19.12 -18.49
C MET A 13 -9.15 -17.60 -18.35
N LEU A 14 -10.01 -17.06 -17.46
CA LEU A 14 -10.09 -15.62 -17.17
C LEU A 14 -8.71 -15.08 -16.74
N SER A 15 -8.01 -15.83 -15.87
CA SER A 15 -6.66 -15.54 -15.40
C SER A 15 -5.61 -15.42 -16.53
N THR A 16 -5.74 -16.26 -17.56
CA THR A 16 -4.82 -16.31 -18.71
C THR A 16 -5.12 -15.21 -19.73
N LEU A 17 -6.41 -14.91 -19.94
CA LEU A 17 -6.87 -13.86 -20.86
C LEU A 17 -6.55 -12.46 -20.32
N SER A 18 -6.74 -12.21 -19.02
CA SER A 18 -6.36 -10.93 -18.40
C SER A 18 -4.85 -10.69 -18.47
N ALA A 19 -4.05 -11.73 -18.19
CA ALA A 19 -2.59 -11.75 -18.36
C ALA A 19 -2.11 -11.72 -19.82
N SER A 20 -3.04 -11.64 -20.78
CA SER A 20 -2.79 -11.38 -22.21
C SER A 20 -3.43 -10.06 -22.67
N GLY A 21 -3.81 -9.17 -21.76
CA GLY A 21 -4.41 -7.87 -22.08
C GLY A 21 -5.81 -7.96 -22.70
N VAL A 22 -6.53 -9.06 -22.48
CA VAL A 22 -7.95 -9.21 -22.82
C VAL A 22 -8.79 -8.99 -21.56
N PHE A 23 -9.55 -7.90 -21.56
CA PHE A 23 -10.59 -7.68 -20.54
C PHE A 23 -11.80 -8.56 -20.88
N SER A 24 -12.26 -9.33 -19.90
CA SER A 24 -13.30 -10.35 -20.08
C SER A 24 -14.45 -10.16 -19.09
N SER A 25 -15.67 -10.43 -19.54
CA SER A 25 -16.86 -10.57 -18.70
C SER A 25 -17.40 -12.01 -18.79
N SER A 26 -18.58 -12.27 -18.22
CA SER A 26 -19.25 -13.57 -18.34
C SER A 26 -19.72 -13.91 -19.77
N VAL A 27 -19.83 -12.92 -20.66
CA VAL A 27 -20.40 -13.09 -22.02
C VAL A 27 -19.63 -12.36 -23.13
N ASP A 28 -18.74 -11.43 -22.78
CA ASP A 28 -18.09 -10.51 -23.72
C ASP A 28 -16.59 -10.42 -23.45
N TYR A 29 -15.80 -10.41 -24.53
CA TYR A 29 -14.35 -10.38 -24.49
C TYR A 29 -13.82 -9.20 -25.32
N PHE A 30 -12.87 -8.43 -24.80
CA PHE A 30 -12.31 -7.27 -25.47
C PHE A 30 -10.78 -7.20 -25.30
N CYS A 31 -10.05 -7.31 -26.41
CA CYS A 31 -8.61 -7.14 -26.39
C CYS A 31 -8.25 -5.66 -26.31
N LEU A 32 -7.66 -5.22 -25.20
CA LEU A 32 -7.21 -3.84 -25.00
C LEU A 32 -6.01 -3.50 -25.90
N VAL A 33 -5.17 -4.49 -26.18
CA VAL A 33 -3.98 -4.36 -27.06
C VAL A 33 -4.41 -4.04 -28.49
N CYS A 34 -5.35 -4.81 -29.04
CA CYS A 34 -5.81 -4.68 -30.43
C CYS A 34 -7.07 -3.80 -30.59
N GLU A 35 -7.68 -3.36 -29.47
CA GLU A 35 -8.96 -2.63 -29.41
C GLU A 35 -10.10 -3.32 -30.18
N SER A 36 -10.14 -4.65 -30.12
CA SER A 36 -11.10 -5.50 -30.82
C SER A 36 -11.99 -6.29 -29.86
N ARG A 37 -13.31 -6.24 -30.06
CA ARG A 37 -14.27 -7.19 -29.47
C ARG A 37 -14.02 -8.59 -30.03
N LEU A 38 -14.20 -9.59 -29.17
CA LEU A 38 -14.01 -11.01 -29.40
C LEU A 38 -15.30 -11.70 -28.96
N ARG A 39 -15.78 -12.69 -29.73
CA ARG A 39 -17.16 -13.20 -29.58
C ARG A 39 -17.35 -14.12 -28.38
N ASP A 40 -16.31 -14.87 -28.04
CA ASP A 40 -16.32 -15.90 -27.02
C ASP A 40 -14.88 -16.21 -26.56
N GLY A 41 -14.74 -17.11 -25.58
CA GLY A 41 -13.44 -17.49 -25.03
C GLY A 41 -12.51 -18.18 -26.04
N ALA A 42 -13.04 -18.90 -27.03
CA ALA A 42 -12.23 -19.56 -28.05
C ALA A 42 -11.74 -18.56 -29.12
N ASP A 43 -12.58 -17.63 -29.54
CA ASP A 43 -12.22 -16.47 -30.38
C ASP A 43 -11.15 -15.62 -29.68
N ALA A 44 -11.23 -15.48 -28.35
CA ALA A 44 -10.23 -14.81 -27.52
C ALA A 44 -8.90 -15.59 -27.42
N THR A 45 -8.92 -16.89 -27.12
CA THR A 45 -7.71 -17.74 -27.12
C THR A 45 -7.02 -17.75 -28.49
N ALA A 46 -7.79 -17.90 -29.57
CA ALA A 46 -7.31 -17.83 -30.95
C ALA A 46 -6.88 -16.41 -31.37
N HIS A 47 -7.25 -15.36 -30.62
CA HIS A 47 -6.72 -14.01 -30.82
C HIS A 47 -5.37 -13.83 -30.15
N ILE A 48 -5.20 -14.20 -28.88
CA ILE A 48 -3.95 -13.96 -28.14
C ILE A 48 -2.76 -14.75 -28.72
N ALA A 49 -3.04 -15.91 -29.34
CA ALA A 49 -2.07 -16.72 -30.06
C ALA A 49 -1.58 -16.12 -31.39
N LYS A 50 -2.14 -14.99 -31.87
CA LYS A 50 -1.70 -14.36 -33.13
C LYS A 50 -0.40 -13.58 -32.88
N PRO A 51 0.69 -13.81 -33.65
CA PRO A 51 1.98 -13.14 -33.41
C PRO A 51 1.93 -11.61 -33.38
N VAL A 52 0.98 -10.99 -34.10
CA VAL A 52 0.73 -9.54 -34.07
C VAL A 52 0.19 -9.08 -32.71
N HIS A 53 -0.72 -9.85 -32.10
CA HIS A 53 -1.18 -9.58 -30.74
C HIS A 53 -0.01 -9.75 -29.76
N THR A 54 0.69 -10.89 -29.79
CA THR A 54 1.78 -11.20 -28.87
C THR A 54 2.87 -10.13 -28.90
N LYS A 55 3.30 -9.70 -30.09
CA LYS A 55 4.29 -8.63 -30.27
C LYS A 55 3.82 -7.30 -29.67
N ASN A 56 2.57 -6.92 -29.90
CA ASN A 56 2.02 -5.66 -29.38
C ASN A 56 1.77 -5.72 -27.86
N PHE A 57 1.46 -6.90 -27.31
CA PHE A 57 1.29 -7.10 -25.87
C PHE A 57 2.63 -7.02 -25.14
N LEU A 58 3.69 -7.61 -25.68
CA LEU A 58 5.05 -7.53 -25.12
C LEU A 58 5.62 -6.11 -25.08
N THR A 59 5.10 -5.17 -25.87
CA THR A 59 5.43 -3.73 -25.77
C THR A 59 4.62 -2.96 -24.72
N THR A 60 3.81 -3.62 -23.89
CA THR A 60 3.07 -2.98 -22.78
C THR A 60 3.80 -3.13 -21.45
N GLU A 61 3.74 -2.09 -20.62
CA GLU A 61 4.49 -1.97 -19.37
C GLU A 61 3.63 -2.35 -18.16
N TYR A 62 4.23 -2.87 -17.09
CA TYR A 62 3.59 -2.90 -15.78
C TYR A 62 3.59 -1.50 -15.13
N PHE A 63 2.55 -1.19 -14.37
CA PHE A 63 2.44 0.05 -13.61
C PHE A 63 3.01 -0.15 -12.21
N GLY A 64 4.17 0.46 -11.93
CA GLY A 64 4.89 0.24 -10.69
C GLY A 64 5.76 -1.01 -10.80
N ASN A 65 5.56 -1.98 -9.91
CA ASN A 65 6.23 -3.29 -10.00
C ASN A 65 5.40 -4.28 -10.84
N GLN A 66 6.01 -5.41 -11.21
CA GLN A 66 5.30 -6.51 -11.86
C GLN A 66 4.47 -7.35 -10.86
N GLN A 67 4.78 -7.30 -9.57
CA GLN A 67 4.13 -8.09 -8.51
C GLN A 67 2.65 -7.71 -8.28
N GLU A 68 2.28 -6.43 -8.41
CA GLU A 68 0.86 -6.02 -8.39
C GLU A 68 0.09 -6.46 -9.64
N CYS A 69 0.78 -6.96 -10.67
CA CYS A 69 0.17 -7.48 -11.90
C CYS A 69 -0.82 -6.49 -12.56
N VAL A 70 -0.60 -5.17 -12.43
CA VAL A 70 -1.40 -4.14 -13.11
C VAL A 70 -0.66 -3.61 -14.32
N ARG A 71 -1.18 -3.87 -15.52
CA ARG A 71 -0.53 -3.58 -16.80
C ARG A 71 -1.14 -2.36 -17.48
N LYS A 72 -0.29 -1.44 -17.93
CA LYS A 72 -0.67 -0.21 -18.64
C LYS A 72 -0.79 -0.51 -20.14
N ILE A 73 -2.03 -0.52 -20.63
CA ILE A 73 -2.36 -0.83 -22.04
C ILE A 73 -3.02 0.40 -22.66
N LYS A 74 -2.27 1.10 -23.51
CA LYS A 74 -2.66 2.37 -24.15
C LYS A 74 -3.05 3.43 -23.09
N LYS A 75 -4.35 3.71 -22.96
CA LYS A 75 -4.93 4.69 -22.02
C LYS A 75 -5.52 4.07 -20.75
N TRP A 76 -5.43 2.75 -20.59
CA TRP A 76 -6.04 2.00 -19.51
C TRP A 76 -4.99 1.26 -18.67
N TYR A 77 -5.38 0.88 -17.46
CA TYR A 77 -4.61 0.02 -16.58
C TYR A 77 -5.47 -1.22 -16.27
N LEU A 78 -5.06 -2.40 -16.73
CA LEU A 78 -5.75 -3.66 -16.45
C LEU A 78 -5.07 -4.33 -15.25
N CYS A 79 -5.81 -4.56 -14.17
CA CYS A 79 -5.37 -5.48 -13.12
C CYS A 79 -5.58 -6.92 -13.62
N GLU A 80 -4.49 -7.66 -13.84
CA GLU A 80 -4.52 -9.03 -14.34
C GLU A 80 -5.11 -9.99 -13.29
N LEU A 81 -4.88 -9.72 -12.00
CA LEU A 81 -5.42 -10.49 -10.87
C LEU A 81 -6.94 -10.35 -10.75
N CYS A 82 -7.42 -9.12 -10.60
CA CYS A 82 -8.83 -8.82 -10.38
C CYS A 82 -9.67 -8.75 -11.66
N ASN A 83 -9.03 -8.74 -12.84
CA ASN A 83 -9.67 -8.47 -14.14
C ASN A 83 -10.51 -7.18 -14.11
N VAL A 84 -9.93 -6.10 -13.56
CA VAL A 84 -10.57 -4.77 -13.44
C VAL A 84 -9.84 -3.78 -14.34
N LEU A 85 -10.62 -3.02 -15.13
CA LEU A 85 -10.10 -1.93 -15.96
C LEU A 85 -10.17 -0.59 -15.20
N LEU A 86 -9.00 0.01 -14.99
CA LEU A 86 -8.83 1.25 -14.22
C LEU A 86 -8.42 2.39 -15.18
N PRO A 87 -9.07 3.56 -15.13
CA PRO A 87 -8.83 4.66 -16.08
C PRO A 87 -7.62 5.52 -15.74
N THR A 88 -7.08 5.46 -14.52
CA THR A 88 -6.01 6.37 -14.05
C THR A 88 -5.04 5.67 -13.11
N ALA A 89 -3.78 6.11 -13.14
CA ALA A 89 -2.73 5.71 -12.20
C ALA A 89 -3.12 5.88 -10.72
N ALA A 90 -3.90 6.91 -10.39
CA ALA A 90 -4.42 7.11 -9.04
C ALA A 90 -5.41 6.01 -8.63
N ARG A 91 -6.30 5.57 -9.53
CA ARG A 91 -7.18 4.42 -9.27
C ARG A 91 -6.43 3.10 -9.18
N VAL A 92 -5.29 2.94 -9.85
CA VAL A 92 -4.41 1.77 -9.62
C VAL A 92 -3.87 1.78 -8.20
N ARG A 93 -3.29 2.90 -7.73
CA ARG A 93 -2.74 3.00 -6.37
C ARG A 93 -3.79 2.77 -5.26
N LEU A 94 -5.05 3.13 -5.51
CA LEU A 94 -6.16 2.78 -4.60
C LEU A 94 -6.57 1.30 -4.70
N HIS A 95 -6.62 0.73 -5.92
CA HIS A 95 -7.02 -0.66 -6.11
C HIS A 95 -6.02 -1.66 -5.51
N VAL A 96 -4.71 -1.43 -5.64
CA VAL A 96 -3.70 -2.38 -5.15
C VAL A 96 -3.63 -2.48 -3.62
N VAL A 97 -4.25 -1.54 -2.90
CA VAL A 97 -4.43 -1.59 -1.44
C VAL A 97 -5.84 -2.06 -1.02
N GLU A 98 -6.72 -2.42 -1.95
CA GLU A 98 -7.99 -3.09 -1.63
C GLU A 98 -7.69 -4.50 -1.08
N ALA A 99 -8.31 -4.88 0.05
CA ALA A 99 -8.14 -6.23 0.63
C ALA A 99 -8.41 -7.35 -0.39
N ARG A 100 -9.42 -7.18 -1.26
CA ARG A 100 -9.73 -8.13 -2.35
C ARG A 100 -8.62 -8.26 -3.39
N HIS A 101 -7.86 -7.19 -3.67
CA HIS A 101 -6.68 -7.29 -4.54
C HIS A 101 -5.57 -8.09 -3.83
N ALA A 102 -5.34 -7.86 -2.55
CA ALA A 102 -4.42 -8.68 -1.76
C ALA A 102 -4.85 -10.15 -1.71
N GLU A 103 -6.14 -10.45 -1.51
CA GLU A 103 -6.72 -11.81 -1.56
C GLU A 103 -6.48 -12.49 -2.90
N HIS A 104 -6.81 -11.84 -4.03
CA HIS A 104 -6.55 -12.37 -5.37
C HIS A 104 -5.04 -12.52 -5.67
N ARG A 105 -4.19 -11.65 -5.09
CA ARG A 105 -2.74 -11.77 -5.14
C ARG A 105 -2.26 -13.00 -4.38
N VAL A 106 -2.81 -13.30 -3.19
CA VAL A 106 -2.52 -14.55 -2.45
C VAL A 106 -2.97 -15.77 -3.26
N ALA A 107 -4.17 -15.74 -3.85
CA ALA A 107 -4.72 -16.85 -4.63
C ALA A 107 -3.93 -17.18 -5.91
N ARG A 108 -3.14 -16.24 -6.46
CA ARG A 108 -2.17 -16.50 -7.53
C ARG A 108 -0.73 -16.72 -7.03
N ALA A 109 -0.44 -16.43 -5.76
CA ALA A 109 0.91 -16.44 -5.23
C ALA A 109 1.52 -17.84 -5.16
N VAL A 110 0.71 -18.89 -5.00
CA VAL A 110 1.19 -20.28 -4.97
C VAL A 110 0.68 -21.08 -6.16
N GLN A 111 1.60 -21.72 -6.87
CA GLN A 111 1.36 -22.50 -8.08
C GLN A 111 2.24 -23.76 -8.05
N ARG A 112 1.65 -24.95 -8.24
CA ARG A 112 2.43 -26.17 -8.44
C ARG A 112 2.88 -26.25 -9.91
N ASN A 113 4.18 -26.36 -10.13
CA ASN A 113 4.80 -26.51 -11.45
C ASN A 113 5.58 -27.83 -11.48
N ALA A 114 5.10 -28.79 -12.27
CA ALA A 114 5.52 -30.18 -12.21
C ALA A 114 5.49 -30.76 -10.77
N ASP A 115 6.63 -31.20 -10.27
CA ASP A 115 6.86 -31.76 -8.92
C ASP A 115 6.92 -30.68 -7.83
N ARG A 116 7.17 -29.42 -8.17
CA ARG A 116 7.54 -28.35 -7.22
C ARG A 116 6.37 -27.42 -6.90
N VAL A 117 6.34 -26.92 -5.66
CA VAL A 117 5.46 -25.84 -5.26
C VAL A 117 6.23 -24.52 -5.32
N LEU A 118 5.76 -23.60 -6.17
CA LEU A 118 6.34 -22.27 -6.33
C LEU A 118 5.42 -21.27 -5.64
N ALA A 119 5.95 -20.50 -4.70
CA ALA A 119 5.23 -19.49 -3.94
C ALA A 119 5.59 -18.06 -4.38
N PHE A 120 5.16 -17.06 -3.60
CA PHE A 120 5.35 -15.66 -3.95
C PHE A 120 6.83 -15.29 -4.16
N ALA A 121 7.08 -14.22 -4.90
CA ALA A 121 8.43 -13.66 -5.11
C ALA A 121 9.49 -14.64 -5.62
N SER A 122 9.09 -15.72 -6.31
CA SER A 122 9.98 -16.77 -6.82
C SER A 122 10.59 -17.68 -5.74
N VAL A 123 9.91 -17.85 -4.58
CA VAL A 123 10.32 -18.81 -3.55
C VAL A 123 9.92 -20.23 -3.98
N GLN A 124 10.89 -21.13 -4.24
CA GLN A 124 10.60 -22.56 -4.36
C GLN A 124 10.43 -23.19 -2.97
N LEU A 125 9.27 -23.79 -2.70
CA LEU A 125 8.98 -24.56 -1.49
C LEU A 125 9.27 -26.06 -1.70
N GLU A 126 9.61 -26.76 -0.63
CA GLU A 126 9.71 -28.22 -0.60
C GLU A 126 8.31 -28.87 -0.49
N ASP A 127 8.14 -30.10 -0.99
CA ASP A 127 6.83 -30.77 -0.97
C ASP A 127 6.41 -31.21 0.45
N SER A 128 7.38 -31.47 1.33
CA SER A 128 7.18 -31.67 2.77
C SER A 128 6.57 -30.43 3.42
N ALA A 129 7.24 -29.28 3.28
CA ALA A 129 6.76 -27.96 3.73
C ALA A 129 5.38 -27.63 3.15
N TRP A 130 5.24 -27.89 1.84
CA TRP A 130 4.00 -28.08 1.09
C TRP A 130 2.84 -28.62 1.94
N ASN A 131 2.94 -29.92 2.18
CA ASN A 131 1.90 -30.74 2.80
C ASN A 131 1.94 -30.65 4.35
N GLY A 132 2.70 -29.72 4.94
CA GLY A 132 2.78 -29.54 6.39
C GLY A 132 3.48 -30.69 7.13
N ILE A 133 4.35 -31.44 6.45
CA ILE A 133 4.99 -32.63 7.01
C ILE A 133 6.27 -32.26 7.75
N LEU A 134 6.37 -32.67 9.01
CA LEU A 134 7.48 -32.46 9.93
C LEU A 134 7.89 -33.84 10.49
N ASP A 135 8.91 -34.43 9.90
CA ASP A 135 9.36 -35.80 10.17
C ASP A 135 8.20 -36.82 10.05
N ASP A 136 7.76 -37.43 11.16
CA ASP A 136 6.62 -38.37 11.26
C ASP A 136 5.29 -37.70 11.67
N THR A 137 5.27 -36.37 11.77
CA THR A 137 4.09 -35.57 12.19
C THR A 137 3.59 -34.65 11.09
N CYS A 138 2.30 -34.32 11.12
CA CYS A 138 1.68 -33.39 10.18
C CYS A 138 1.11 -32.16 10.89
N ALA A 139 1.72 -30.99 10.66
CA ALA A 139 1.29 -29.69 11.18
C ALA A 139 -0.13 -29.31 10.75
N ILE A 140 -0.57 -29.74 9.57
CA ILE A 140 -1.91 -29.45 9.04
C ILE A 140 -2.97 -30.34 9.67
N CYS A 141 -2.65 -31.62 9.91
CA CYS A 141 -3.59 -32.56 10.49
C CYS A 141 -3.58 -32.55 12.03
N ASN A 142 -2.47 -32.15 12.64
CA ASN A 142 -2.10 -32.37 14.03
C ASN A 142 -2.19 -33.87 14.42
N THR A 143 -1.49 -34.69 13.64
CA THR A 143 -1.44 -36.17 13.76
C THR A 143 -0.07 -36.71 13.36
N GLU A 144 0.38 -37.74 14.06
CA GLU A 144 1.47 -38.65 13.64
C GLU A 144 1.00 -39.58 12.50
N PHE A 145 1.92 -40.13 11.71
CA PHE A 145 1.63 -41.14 10.67
C PHE A 145 2.80 -42.10 10.42
N ASP A 146 2.53 -43.35 10.05
CA ASP A 146 3.58 -44.35 9.76
C ASP A 146 4.16 -44.21 8.33
N ASP A 147 3.39 -43.70 7.37
CA ASP A 147 3.76 -43.57 5.96
C ASP A 147 3.31 -42.21 5.40
N GLU A 148 4.30 -41.38 5.05
CA GLU A 148 4.10 -40.04 4.49
C GLU A 148 3.27 -40.05 3.20
N HIS A 149 3.50 -41.04 2.32
CA HIS A 149 2.86 -41.10 1.03
C HIS A 149 1.38 -41.51 1.16
N ILE A 150 1.05 -42.38 2.12
CA ILE A 150 -0.34 -42.67 2.49
C ILE A 150 -0.97 -41.40 3.06
N HIS A 151 -0.36 -40.75 4.07
CA HIS A 151 -0.94 -39.60 4.75
C HIS A 151 -1.20 -38.40 3.81
N ARG A 152 -0.24 -38.04 2.94
CA ARG A 152 -0.42 -36.96 1.93
C ARG A 152 -1.59 -37.22 0.97
N ASN A 153 -2.00 -38.47 0.77
CA ASN A 153 -3.13 -38.85 -0.08
C ASN A 153 -4.47 -39.01 0.67
N GLU A 154 -4.50 -38.84 1.99
CA GLU A 154 -5.75 -38.93 2.75
C GLU A 154 -6.70 -37.76 2.43
N THR A 155 -7.98 -38.05 2.20
CA THR A 155 -9.01 -37.04 1.94
C THR A 155 -9.11 -36.00 3.06
N SER A 156 -8.90 -36.43 4.32
CA SER A 156 -8.80 -35.57 5.50
C SER A 156 -7.64 -34.58 5.41
N HIS A 157 -6.45 -35.06 5.05
CA HIS A 157 -5.25 -34.25 4.84
C HIS A 157 -5.46 -33.23 3.72
N ILE A 158 -5.88 -33.68 2.54
CA ILE A 158 -6.08 -32.84 1.36
C ILE A 158 -7.10 -31.72 1.64
N LEU A 159 -8.20 -32.02 2.34
CA LEU A 159 -9.19 -31.01 2.71
C LEU A 159 -8.64 -29.96 3.69
N LYS A 160 -7.89 -30.37 4.73
CA LYS A 160 -7.25 -29.42 5.66
C LYS A 160 -6.13 -28.60 4.98
N LEU A 161 -5.38 -29.20 4.05
CA LEU A 161 -4.35 -28.55 3.24
C LEU A 161 -4.94 -27.43 2.35
N ILE A 162 -6.12 -27.65 1.78
CA ILE A 162 -6.86 -26.64 0.99
C ILE A 162 -7.51 -25.57 1.88
N GLN A 163 -7.97 -25.93 3.08
CA GLN A 163 -8.67 -25.03 4.00
C GLN A 163 -7.74 -24.13 4.85
N SER A 164 -6.50 -24.56 5.07
CA SER A 164 -5.55 -23.82 5.91
C SER A 164 -5.03 -22.56 5.21
N LYS A 165 -5.41 -21.40 5.75
CA LYS A 165 -5.08 -20.08 5.23
C LYS A 165 -3.56 -19.85 5.25
N ILE A 166 -3.01 -19.53 4.09
CA ILE A 166 -1.63 -19.06 3.93
C ILE A 166 -1.62 -17.54 4.00
N GLU A 167 -0.64 -17.02 4.72
CA GLU A 167 -0.43 -15.59 4.97
C GLU A 167 1.04 -15.22 4.68
N TYR A 168 1.32 -13.92 4.65
CA TYR A 168 2.66 -13.38 4.54
C TYR A 168 2.79 -12.06 5.28
N ASP A 169 3.99 -11.77 5.77
CA ASP A 169 4.35 -10.51 6.42
C ASP A 169 4.77 -9.43 5.39
N GLU A 170 5.17 -8.25 5.88
CA GLU A 170 5.69 -7.18 5.03
C GLU A 170 6.99 -7.54 4.31
N ASN A 171 7.73 -8.54 4.80
CA ASN A 171 9.00 -9.00 4.23
C ASN A 171 8.82 -10.14 3.19
N GLN A 172 7.58 -10.55 2.91
CA GLN A 172 7.23 -11.65 1.99
C GLN A 172 7.63 -13.04 2.52
N ASN A 173 7.79 -13.19 3.84
CA ASN A 173 7.92 -14.48 4.51
C ASN A 173 6.59 -15.23 4.46
N LEU A 174 6.64 -16.53 4.16
CA LEU A 174 5.46 -17.35 3.90
C LEU A 174 5.14 -18.29 5.07
N TYR A 175 3.92 -18.22 5.59
CA TYR A 175 3.47 -19.06 6.68
C TYR A 175 2.00 -19.48 6.53
N ARG A 176 1.58 -20.48 7.33
CA ARG A 176 0.16 -20.80 7.57
C ARG A 176 -0.08 -20.88 9.07
N LEU A 177 -1.26 -20.46 9.52
CA LEU A 177 -1.68 -20.72 10.91
C LEU A 177 -2.03 -22.20 11.07
N VAL A 178 -1.57 -22.81 12.16
CA VAL A 178 -1.88 -24.20 12.54
C VAL A 178 -2.99 -24.24 13.58
N ASP A 179 -2.93 -23.35 14.58
CA ASP A 179 -3.99 -23.10 15.55
C ASP A 179 -4.03 -21.60 15.95
N GLU A 180 -4.74 -21.24 17.02
CA GLU A 180 -4.85 -19.85 17.50
C GLU A 180 -3.55 -19.29 18.11
N SER A 181 -2.56 -20.16 18.36
CA SER A 181 -1.31 -19.88 19.09
C SER A 181 -0.04 -20.34 18.37
N SER A 182 -0.14 -21.07 17.24
CA SER A 182 1.01 -21.57 16.48
C SER A 182 0.88 -21.40 14.95
N PHE A 183 2.03 -21.29 14.28
CA PHE A 183 2.14 -21.18 12.82
C PHE A 183 3.21 -22.13 12.28
N GLN A 184 3.04 -22.60 11.05
CA GLN A 184 4.09 -23.28 10.29
C GLN A 184 4.77 -22.26 9.36
N CYS A 185 6.09 -22.07 9.52
CA CYS A 185 6.90 -21.38 8.51
C CYS A 185 7.08 -22.30 7.29
N LEU A 186 6.56 -21.89 6.13
CA LEU A 186 6.64 -22.68 4.89
C LEU A 186 8.05 -22.66 4.29
N THR A 187 8.88 -21.68 4.64
CA THR A 187 10.27 -21.59 4.18
C THR A 187 11.19 -22.51 4.98
N CYS A 188 11.07 -22.51 6.31
CA CYS A 188 11.90 -23.35 7.18
C CYS A 188 11.36 -24.76 7.42
N ASN A 189 10.08 -24.98 7.11
CA ASN A 189 9.33 -26.16 7.50
C ASN A 189 9.45 -26.44 9.01
N MET A 190 8.97 -25.49 9.81
CA MET A 190 8.99 -25.56 11.28
C MET A 190 7.66 -25.02 11.82
N VAL A 191 7.10 -25.67 12.84
CA VAL A 191 5.99 -25.12 13.64
C VAL A 191 6.54 -24.38 14.85
N LEU A 192 6.01 -23.18 15.05
CA LEU A 192 6.52 -22.17 15.98
C LEU A 192 5.34 -21.46 16.66
N ALA A 193 5.58 -20.88 17.83
CA ALA A 193 4.55 -20.12 18.54
C ALA A 193 4.31 -18.76 17.86
N LEU A 194 3.05 -18.33 17.76
CA LEU A 194 2.64 -17.14 17.00
C LEU A 194 3.26 -15.84 17.54
N ASN A 195 3.68 -15.80 18.80
CA ASN A 195 4.43 -14.70 19.40
C ASN A 195 5.94 -14.68 19.05
N SER A 196 6.47 -15.73 18.42
CA SER A 196 7.86 -15.82 17.93
C SER A 196 7.98 -15.58 16.41
N ILE A 197 6.91 -15.14 15.75
CA ILE A 197 6.89 -14.92 14.29
C ILE A 197 7.91 -13.87 13.85
N ASP A 198 7.96 -12.72 14.54
CA ASP A 198 8.92 -11.64 14.27
C ASP A 198 10.36 -12.03 14.64
N GLU A 199 10.54 -12.93 15.61
CA GLU A 199 11.85 -13.43 16.03
C GLU A 199 12.40 -14.39 14.98
N HIS A 200 11.65 -15.44 14.63
CA HIS A 200 12.02 -16.44 13.63
C HIS A 200 12.28 -15.82 12.25
N PHE A 201 11.39 -14.96 11.77
CA PHE A 201 11.60 -14.28 10.48
C PHE A 201 12.79 -13.33 10.49
N ASN A 202 13.32 -12.97 11.66
CA ASN A 202 14.55 -12.22 11.78
C ASN A 202 15.82 -13.06 11.94
N GLU A 203 15.73 -14.35 12.21
CA GLU A 203 16.86 -15.27 12.31
C GLU A 203 17.68 -15.31 11.01
N ILE A 204 19.00 -15.40 11.15
CA ILE A 204 19.94 -15.50 10.02
C ILE A 204 19.67 -16.78 9.24
N GLU A 205 19.42 -17.89 9.92
CA GLU A 205 19.17 -19.21 9.32
C GLU A 205 17.90 -19.22 8.45
N HIS A 206 16.82 -18.57 8.90
CA HIS A 206 15.61 -18.39 8.11
C HIS A 206 15.87 -17.52 6.88
N LYS A 207 16.56 -16.39 7.03
CA LYS A 207 16.91 -15.48 5.92
C LYS A 207 17.81 -16.15 4.87
N GLU A 208 18.79 -16.95 5.28
CA GLU A 208 19.63 -17.75 4.38
C GLU A 208 18.83 -18.83 3.65
N ARG A 209 17.92 -19.53 4.34
CA ARG A 209 17.07 -20.55 3.73
C ARG A 209 16.06 -19.92 2.75
N TYR A 210 15.47 -18.78 3.08
CA TYR A 210 14.61 -17.99 2.18
C TYR A 210 15.35 -17.59 0.90
N GLN A 211 16.55 -17.03 1.03
CA GLN A 211 17.38 -16.65 -0.10
C GLN A 211 17.73 -17.86 -0.99
N ARG A 212 18.03 -19.02 -0.39
CA ARG A 212 18.27 -20.28 -1.10
C ARG A 212 17.05 -20.76 -1.88
N CYS A 213 15.85 -20.65 -1.31
CA CYS A 213 14.59 -20.96 -2.01
C CYS A 213 14.33 -20.02 -3.20
N CYS A 214 14.69 -18.73 -3.08
CA CYS A 214 14.63 -17.76 -4.17
C CYS A 214 15.65 -18.03 -5.29
N ASP A 215 16.87 -18.48 -4.95
CA ASP A 215 17.91 -18.77 -5.96
C ASP A 215 17.69 -20.12 -6.66
N ASN A 216 17.14 -21.12 -5.97
CA ASN A 216 16.73 -22.40 -6.55
C ASN A 216 15.71 -22.22 -7.70
N PHE A 217 14.76 -21.29 -7.55
CA PHE A 217 13.83 -20.93 -8.63
C PHE A 217 14.56 -20.39 -9.86
N LYS A 218 15.48 -19.43 -9.67
CA LYS A 218 16.22 -18.80 -10.77
C LYS A 218 17.02 -19.83 -11.56
N ILE A 219 17.58 -20.82 -10.88
CA ILE A 219 18.26 -21.95 -11.52
C ILE A 219 17.25 -22.77 -12.35
N ALA A 220 16.10 -23.15 -11.77
CA ALA A 220 15.07 -23.92 -12.46
C ALA A 220 14.50 -23.22 -13.71
N GLU A 221 14.22 -21.92 -13.64
CA GLU A 221 13.71 -21.11 -14.76
C GLU A 221 14.70 -21.05 -15.93
N ASN A 222 15.99 -20.84 -15.63
CA ASN A 222 17.06 -20.87 -16.63
C ASN A 222 17.24 -22.28 -17.25
N THR A 223 17.17 -23.35 -16.45
CA THR A 223 17.29 -24.73 -16.93
C THR A 223 16.11 -25.17 -17.81
N ALA A 224 14.87 -24.77 -17.48
CA ALA A 224 13.71 -25.05 -18.32
C ALA A 224 13.82 -24.39 -19.70
N THR A 225 14.43 -23.20 -19.76
CA THR A 225 14.61 -22.44 -21.01
C THR A 225 15.65 -23.08 -21.93
N SER A 226 16.77 -23.59 -21.40
CA SER A 226 17.85 -24.15 -22.23
C SER A 226 17.46 -25.43 -22.97
N HIS A 227 16.68 -26.32 -22.34
CA HIS A 227 16.26 -27.60 -22.92
C HIS A 227 15.35 -27.49 -24.17
N THR A 228 14.87 -26.30 -24.52
CA THR A 228 13.93 -26.10 -25.64
C THR A 228 14.62 -25.74 -26.97
N ILE A 229 15.93 -25.43 -26.98
CA ILE A 229 16.60 -24.79 -28.13
C ILE A 229 17.34 -25.76 -29.08
N ASP A 230 17.94 -26.85 -28.59
CA ASP A 230 18.84 -27.68 -29.42
C ASP A 230 18.14 -28.77 -30.27
N SER A 231 16.86 -29.04 -30.06
CA SER A 231 16.08 -30.05 -30.81
C SER A 231 15.69 -29.63 -32.24
N SER A 232 16.50 -28.80 -32.92
CA SER A 232 16.18 -28.25 -34.25
C SER A 232 17.41 -27.95 -35.12
N LYS A 233 18.44 -28.83 -35.08
CA LYS A 233 19.59 -28.71 -36.00
C LYS A 233 20.31 -30.03 -36.35
N ASN A 234 19.59 -31.01 -36.89
CA ASN A 234 20.21 -31.93 -37.88
C ASN A 234 19.16 -32.66 -38.73
N THR A 235 19.07 -32.31 -40.02
CA THR A 235 18.27 -33.04 -41.02
C THR A 235 18.84 -32.88 -42.43
N LYS A 236 20.11 -33.27 -42.59
CA LYS A 236 20.70 -33.71 -43.86
C LYS A 236 21.41 -35.02 -43.57
N ASN A 237 20.85 -36.15 -44.00
CA ASN A 237 20.85 -36.67 -45.37
C ASN A 237 22.18 -37.35 -45.68
N ASP A 238 22.22 -38.66 -45.44
CA ASP A 238 22.99 -39.59 -46.25
C ASP A 238 22.24 -40.92 -46.36
N ASN A 239 22.53 -41.67 -47.43
CA ASN A 239 21.83 -42.90 -47.78
C ASN A 239 22.72 -44.14 -47.58
N ASN A 240 22.03 -45.29 -47.47
CA ASN A 240 22.36 -46.57 -48.11
C ASN A 240 22.94 -47.73 -47.27
N CYS A 241 22.51 -48.94 -47.64
CA CYS A 241 23.03 -50.29 -47.38
C CYS A 241 23.31 -50.77 -45.94
N ASN A 242 22.35 -51.55 -45.44
CA ASN A 242 22.52 -52.96 -45.03
C ASN A 242 23.95 -53.53 -44.96
N GLU A 243 24.29 -54.15 -43.82
CA GLU A 243 24.59 -55.60 -43.81
C GLU A 243 24.14 -56.24 -42.47
N LYS A 244 24.15 -57.58 -42.40
CA LYS A 244 23.76 -58.39 -41.22
C LYS A 244 25.01 -58.90 -40.50
N VAL A 245 24.90 -59.25 -39.20
CA VAL A 245 25.12 -60.63 -38.68
C VAL A 245 25.07 -60.69 -37.13
N ALA A 246 24.25 -61.63 -36.66
CA ALA A 246 24.27 -62.44 -35.42
C ALA A 246 25.06 -62.06 -34.14
N ILE A 247 24.31 -62.10 -33.01
CA ILE A 247 24.56 -62.93 -31.80
C ILE A 247 25.91 -62.76 -31.06
N LYS A 248 25.86 -62.31 -29.78
CA LYS A 248 25.73 -63.22 -28.61
C LYS A 248 25.37 -62.53 -27.29
N ILE A 249 24.73 -63.27 -26.39
CA ILE A 249 24.49 -62.95 -24.98
C ILE A 249 25.46 -63.78 -24.12
N THR A 250 26.01 -63.20 -23.05
CA THR A 250 26.41 -63.94 -21.84
C THR A 250 26.54 -62.99 -20.66
N ASP A 251 25.80 -63.27 -19.57
CA ASP A 251 26.16 -62.81 -18.23
C ASP A 251 27.46 -63.48 -17.74
N ARG A 252 28.14 -62.85 -16.77
CA ARG A 252 28.40 -63.55 -15.49
C ARG A 252 28.77 -62.60 -14.34
N THR A 253 28.24 -62.93 -13.16
CA THR A 253 28.63 -62.41 -11.84
C THR A 253 29.70 -63.31 -11.20
N GLU A 254 30.59 -62.76 -10.36
CA GLU A 254 31.34 -63.38 -9.24
C GLU A 254 32.41 -62.33 -8.79
N THR A 255 32.33 -61.59 -7.67
CA THR A 255 32.34 -61.87 -6.21
C THR A 255 33.73 -62.08 -5.56
N LEU A 256 34.02 -61.23 -4.55
CA LEU A 256 35.04 -61.37 -3.47
C LEU A 256 36.53 -61.27 -3.91
N ASP A 257 37.51 -60.86 -3.08
CA ASP A 257 37.51 -60.60 -1.63
C ASP A 257 38.65 -59.63 -1.16
N VAL A 258 38.72 -59.38 0.17
CA VAL A 258 39.95 -59.27 1.01
C VAL A 258 40.64 -57.89 1.28
N LEU A 259 40.34 -57.39 2.51
CA LEU A 259 41.23 -56.86 3.58
C LEU A 259 41.45 -55.36 3.91
N ASN A 260 41.55 -55.16 5.24
CA ASN A 260 41.98 -54.02 6.10
C ASN A 260 41.09 -52.75 6.09
N SER A 261 40.57 -52.22 7.20
CA SER A 261 41.02 -52.09 8.63
C SER A 261 42.15 -51.07 8.85
N MET A 262 42.21 -50.32 9.95
CA MET A 262 41.39 -50.27 11.18
C MET A 262 40.59 -48.91 11.23
N ASP A 263 39.98 -48.37 12.31
CA ASP A 263 39.87 -48.74 13.73
C ASP A 263 38.59 -48.13 14.39
N LYS A 264 38.38 -48.32 15.71
CA LYS A 264 37.36 -47.62 16.54
C LYS A 264 37.86 -47.39 17.97
N ASN A 265 37.34 -46.34 18.64
CA ASN A 265 37.46 -46.18 20.09
C ASN A 265 36.10 -45.84 20.74
N LYS A 266 35.66 -46.65 21.72
CA LYS A 266 34.49 -46.39 22.58
C LYS A 266 34.66 -47.13 23.92
N THR A 267 34.55 -46.41 25.03
CA THR A 267 34.79 -46.91 26.41
C THR A 267 33.46 -47.18 27.14
N ILE A 268 33.42 -48.23 27.99
CA ILE A 268 32.24 -48.69 28.77
C ILE A 268 32.73 -49.32 30.12
N ILE A 269 31.80 -49.59 31.07
CA ILE A 269 31.86 -50.45 32.29
C ILE A 269 32.18 -49.69 33.60
N PRO A 270 31.59 -50.00 34.80
CA PRO A 270 30.41 -50.82 35.18
C PRO A 270 29.21 -49.92 35.69
N SER A 271 27.99 -50.34 36.09
CA SER A 271 27.41 -51.52 36.80
C SER A 271 27.63 -51.52 38.33
N ASP A 272 26.73 -51.91 39.25
CA ASP A 272 25.27 -52.28 39.26
C ASP A 272 24.59 -51.54 40.46
N GLU A 273 23.54 -51.89 41.24
CA GLU A 273 22.55 -52.99 41.51
C GLU A 273 21.30 -52.31 42.18
N LYS A 274 20.06 -52.83 42.44
CA LYS A 274 19.19 -53.96 41.98
C LYS A 274 18.30 -54.43 43.17
N SER A 275 16.96 -54.39 43.08
CA SER A 275 16.06 -55.07 44.06
C SER A 275 14.63 -55.37 43.52
N GLU A 276 13.98 -56.39 44.08
CA GLU A 276 12.64 -56.90 43.71
C GLU A 276 11.55 -56.37 44.69
N ILE A 277 10.24 -56.67 44.63
CA ILE A 277 9.61 -57.97 45.00
C ILE A 277 8.10 -58.01 44.60
N LYS A 278 7.71 -59.12 43.96
CA LYS A 278 6.44 -59.93 43.99
C LYS A 278 5.03 -59.31 44.15
N THR A 279 4.13 -59.84 43.31
CA THR A 279 2.66 -59.83 43.41
C THR A 279 2.08 -60.88 44.38
N SER A 280 0.87 -60.65 44.91
CA SER A 280 -0.05 -61.70 45.39
C SER A 280 -1.53 -61.29 45.30
N THR A 281 -2.43 -62.26 45.06
CA THR A 281 -3.88 -62.04 44.87
C THR A 281 -4.67 -62.91 45.85
N ILE A 282 -5.62 -62.34 46.60
CA ILE A 282 -6.63 -63.05 47.39
C ILE A 282 -7.98 -62.29 47.31
N ASN A 283 -9.08 -63.03 47.20
CA ASN A 283 -10.45 -62.52 47.22
C ASN A 283 -11.04 -62.57 48.64
N SER A 284 -11.90 -61.62 49.03
CA SER A 284 -13.05 -61.93 49.90
C SER A 284 -14.15 -60.87 49.87
N ASP A 285 -15.37 -61.39 49.78
CA ASP A 285 -16.70 -60.78 49.68
C ASP A 285 -17.20 -59.87 50.83
N VAL A 286 -18.29 -59.13 50.51
CA VAL A 286 -19.48 -58.85 51.35
C VAL A 286 -19.46 -57.77 52.46
N SER A 287 -20.27 -56.73 52.19
CA SER A 287 -21.25 -56.03 53.06
C SER A 287 -21.00 -54.65 53.69
N LYS A 288 -21.93 -53.75 53.33
CA LYS A 288 -22.68 -52.78 54.15
C LYS A 288 -21.95 -51.62 54.86
N THR A 289 -22.23 -50.43 54.31
CA THR A 289 -22.84 -49.29 55.04
C THR A 289 -22.07 -48.69 56.22
N GLU A 290 -21.50 -47.50 56.00
CA GLU A 290 -22.03 -46.30 56.69
C GLU A 290 -21.73 -45.01 55.92
N GLN A 291 -22.49 -43.96 56.21
CA GLN A 291 -22.29 -42.63 55.64
C GLN A 291 -21.30 -41.84 56.51
N ASN A 292 -20.35 -41.13 55.89
CA ASN A 292 -19.89 -39.87 56.47
C ASN A 292 -19.40 -38.89 55.42
N THR A 293 -19.73 -37.62 55.61
CA THR A 293 -19.45 -36.54 54.67
C THR A 293 -18.13 -35.84 54.99
N THR A 294 -17.30 -35.58 53.98
CA THR A 294 -16.28 -34.52 54.05
C THR A 294 -16.48 -33.60 52.86
N LYS A 295 -16.73 -32.31 53.11
CA LYS A 295 -16.90 -31.29 52.08
C LYS A 295 -15.55 -30.62 51.80
N GLU A 296 -15.00 -30.80 50.60
CA GLU A 296 -14.04 -29.83 50.07
C GLU A 296 -14.77 -28.76 49.26
N ASN A 297 -14.60 -27.49 49.66
CA ASN A 297 -15.27 -26.37 49.02
C ASN A 297 -14.48 -25.87 47.81
N SER A 298 -14.61 -26.52 46.66
CA SER A 298 -14.22 -25.90 45.39
C SER A 298 -15.24 -24.80 45.04
N LYS A 299 -14.85 -23.54 45.21
CA LYS A 299 -15.66 -22.39 44.79
C LYS A 299 -15.60 -22.23 43.26
N GLN A 300 -16.51 -22.90 42.58
CA GLN A 300 -16.78 -22.63 41.17
C GLN A 300 -17.28 -21.18 41.03
N SER A 301 -16.50 -20.33 40.35
CA SER A 301 -16.87 -18.93 40.13
C SER A 301 -17.93 -18.82 39.04
N ASP A 302 -19.08 -18.21 39.35
CA ASP A 302 -20.13 -17.98 38.37
C ASP A 302 -19.62 -17.22 37.13
N PRO A 303 -20.01 -17.61 35.90
CA PRO A 303 -19.63 -16.88 34.70
C PRO A 303 -20.23 -15.46 34.74
N VAL A 304 -19.36 -14.46 34.72
CA VAL A 304 -19.75 -13.04 34.77
C VAL A 304 -20.64 -12.71 33.58
N LYS A 305 -21.95 -12.58 33.83
CA LYS A 305 -22.94 -12.19 32.83
C LYS A 305 -22.58 -10.79 32.31
N SER A 306 -22.14 -10.70 31.06
CA SER A 306 -21.87 -9.43 30.41
C SER A 306 -23.15 -8.59 30.36
N VAL A 307 -23.02 -7.30 30.65
CA VAL A 307 -24.13 -6.34 30.55
C VAL A 307 -24.54 -6.25 29.08
N PRO A 308 -25.83 -6.38 28.73
CA PRO A 308 -26.28 -6.23 27.35
C PRO A 308 -25.90 -4.87 26.77
N VAL A 309 -25.21 -4.88 25.64
CA VAL A 309 -24.88 -3.65 24.89
C VAL A 309 -26.15 -3.14 24.21
N ASP A 310 -26.54 -1.91 24.57
CA ASP A 310 -27.68 -1.21 24.01
C ASP A 310 -27.41 -0.75 22.56
N ASP A 311 -28.46 -0.75 21.74
CA ASP A 311 -28.40 -0.32 20.34
C ASP A 311 -28.03 1.17 20.21
N SER A 312 -28.38 2.00 21.20
CA SER A 312 -27.99 3.40 21.17
C SER A 312 -26.46 3.62 21.25
N GLU A 313 -25.68 2.68 21.79
CA GLU A 313 -24.21 2.79 21.79
C GLU A 313 -23.62 2.63 20.37
N ILE A 314 -24.18 1.71 19.57
CA ILE A 314 -23.73 1.51 18.20
C ILE A 314 -24.14 2.70 17.32
N CYS A 315 -25.37 3.20 17.46
CA CYS A 315 -25.83 4.41 16.77
C CYS A 315 -24.96 5.64 17.09
N LYS A 316 -24.61 5.87 18.37
CA LYS A 316 -23.69 6.95 18.79
C LYS A 316 -22.32 6.84 18.12
N ILE A 317 -21.74 5.64 18.05
CA ILE A 317 -20.42 5.40 17.44
C ILE A 317 -20.46 5.58 15.92
N LEU A 318 -21.59 5.29 15.26
CA LEU A 318 -21.82 5.55 13.84
C LEU A 318 -22.23 7.01 13.54
N ASN A 319 -22.29 7.89 14.55
CA ASN A 319 -22.82 9.26 14.47
C ASN A 319 -24.20 9.33 13.78
N ALA A 320 -25.06 8.37 14.09
CA ALA A 320 -26.37 8.19 13.48
C ALA A 320 -27.49 8.15 14.54
N THR A 321 -28.69 8.59 14.17
CA THR A 321 -29.87 8.51 15.07
C THR A 321 -30.51 7.12 15.09
N ASP A 322 -30.34 6.34 14.02
CA ASP A 322 -30.89 5.01 13.79
C ASP A 322 -29.95 4.28 12.79
N TYR A 323 -30.01 2.95 12.74
CA TYR A 323 -29.31 2.13 11.74
C TYR A 323 -29.84 2.36 10.32
N ILE A 324 -31.03 2.94 10.17
CA ILE A 324 -31.64 3.29 8.89
C ILE A 324 -31.56 4.80 8.69
N THR A 325 -30.93 5.23 7.60
CA THR A 325 -30.85 6.64 7.21
C THR A 325 -31.35 6.85 5.78
N ARG A 326 -31.41 8.10 5.32
CA ARG A 326 -31.82 8.46 3.95
C ARG A 326 -30.70 9.21 3.23
N ASP A 327 -30.50 8.91 1.96
CA ASP A 327 -29.64 9.73 1.10
C ASP A 327 -30.34 11.05 0.68
N GLU A 328 -29.60 11.91 0.00
CA GLU A 328 -30.10 13.17 -0.58
C GLU A 328 -31.24 12.98 -1.61
N ASN A 329 -31.38 11.77 -2.15
CA ASN A 329 -32.44 11.38 -3.08
C ASN A 329 -33.67 10.77 -2.37
N GLY A 330 -33.67 10.73 -1.03
CA GLY A 330 -34.72 10.17 -0.20
C GLY A 330 -34.73 8.64 -0.08
N LYS A 331 -33.75 7.94 -0.67
CA LYS A 331 -33.63 6.48 -0.61
C LYS A 331 -33.20 6.05 0.79
N THR A 332 -33.93 5.10 1.36
CA THR A 332 -33.62 4.50 2.65
C THR A 332 -32.52 3.45 2.52
N TRP A 333 -31.52 3.50 3.39
CA TRP A 333 -30.45 2.49 3.44
C TRP A 333 -30.04 2.18 4.87
N CYS A 334 -29.60 0.96 5.12
CA CYS A 334 -29.07 0.54 6.42
C CYS A 334 -27.56 0.72 6.49
N ILE A 335 -27.09 1.48 7.47
CA ILE A 335 -25.67 1.77 7.72
C ILE A 335 -24.92 0.48 8.09
N LEU A 336 -25.50 -0.38 8.93
CA LEU A 336 -24.87 -1.64 9.36
C LEU A 336 -24.66 -2.64 8.20
N CYS A 337 -25.62 -2.73 7.28
CA CYS A 337 -25.62 -3.73 6.20
C CYS A 337 -25.19 -3.15 4.84
N ASN A 338 -24.92 -1.84 4.78
CA ASN A 338 -24.66 -1.06 3.55
C ASN A 338 -25.67 -1.35 2.40
N TRP A 339 -26.93 -1.61 2.75
CA TRP A 339 -27.95 -2.03 1.79
C TRP A 339 -28.99 -0.93 1.59
N VAL A 340 -29.18 -0.49 0.34
CA VAL A 340 -30.27 0.40 -0.08
C VAL A 340 -31.55 -0.41 -0.27
N MET A 341 -32.63 0.00 0.38
CA MET A 341 -33.91 -0.72 0.41
C MET A 341 -35.10 0.21 0.20
N ASP A 342 -36.20 -0.37 -0.26
CA ASP A 342 -37.48 0.32 -0.32
C ASP A 342 -38.00 0.67 1.11
N PRO A 343 -38.61 1.85 1.33
CA PRO A 343 -39.16 2.24 2.64
C PRO A 343 -40.14 1.23 3.26
N PHE A 344 -40.90 0.48 2.45
CA PHE A 344 -41.81 -0.57 2.93
C PHE A 344 -41.06 -1.84 3.38
N ALA A 345 -39.82 -2.05 2.94
CA ALA A 345 -39.00 -3.21 3.29
C ALA A 345 -38.25 -3.07 4.63
N ILE A 346 -38.12 -1.85 5.18
CA ILE A 346 -37.32 -1.56 6.39
C ILE A 346 -37.63 -2.51 7.55
N LYS A 347 -38.92 -2.71 7.87
CA LYS A 347 -39.32 -3.57 8.99
C LYS A 347 -38.94 -5.03 8.77
N ASN A 348 -38.95 -5.50 7.52
CA ASN A 348 -38.50 -6.86 7.20
C ASN A 348 -36.98 -6.95 7.30
N HIS A 349 -36.24 -5.95 6.80
CA HIS A 349 -34.78 -5.91 6.87
C HIS A 349 -34.24 -5.91 8.30
N ILE A 350 -34.77 -5.08 9.21
CA ILE A 350 -34.28 -5.02 10.60
C ILE A 350 -34.47 -6.37 11.32
N ASN A 351 -35.54 -7.11 10.97
CA ASN A 351 -35.82 -8.44 11.52
C ASN A 351 -35.15 -9.58 10.72
N ASP A 352 -34.42 -9.28 9.64
CA ASP A 352 -33.76 -10.27 8.81
C ASP A 352 -32.54 -10.88 9.52
N GLN A 353 -32.28 -12.16 9.25
CA GLN A 353 -31.17 -12.90 9.85
C GLN A 353 -29.80 -12.27 9.55
N HIS A 354 -29.62 -11.63 8.39
CA HIS A 354 -28.41 -10.88 8.05
C HIS A 354 -28.21 -9.69 8.98
N HIS A 355 -29.22 -8.82 9.11
CA HIS A 355 -29.15 -7.61 9.96
C HIS A 355 -28.88 -7.99 11.42
N GLN A 356 -29.61 -8.99 11.95
CA GLN A 356 -29.44 -9.47 13.32
C GLN A 356 -28.05 -10.10 13.55
N THR A 357 -27.47 -10.75 12.54
CA THR A 357 -26.10 -11.31 12.62
C THR A 357 -25.03 -10.22 12.65
N ILE A 358 -25.12 -9.22 11.76
CA ILE A 358 -24.22 -8.07 11.76
C ILE A 358 -24.33 -7.29 13.08
N LEU A 359 -25.56 -7.04 13.54
CA LEU A 359 -25.81 -6.33 14.79
C LEU A 359 -25.19 -7.05 16.01
N LYS A 360 -25.35 -8.39 16.07
CA LYS A 360 -24.71 -9.23 17.10
C LYS A 360 -23.18 -9.17 17.06
N LEU A 361 -22.58 -9.09 15.87
CA LEU A 361 -21.13 -8.92 15.70
C LEU A 361 -20.65 -7.58 16.29
N HIS A 362 -21.37 -6.48 16.01
CA HIS A 362 -21.05 -5.16 16.57
C HIS A 362 -21.22 -5.12 18.10
N LYS A 363 -22.30 -5.71 18.64
CA LYS A 363 -22.49 -5.85 20.11
C LYS A 363 -21.36 -6.66 20.77
N LYS A 364 -20.86 -7.73 20.13
CA LYS A 364 -19.69 -8.48 20.64
C LYS A 364 -18.43 -7.59 20.68
N ARG A 365 -18.12 -6.87 19.59
CA ARG A 365 -16.97 -5.96 19.50
C ARG A 365 -16.98 -4.87 20.58
N LEU A 366 -18.14 -4.23 20.81
CA LEU A 366 -18.27 -3.23 21.87
C LEU A 366 -18.14 -3.83 23.27
N SER A 367 -18.67 -5.04 23.51
CA SER A 367 -18.48 -5.73 24.79
C SER A 367 -17.00 -6.02 25.08
N THR A 368 -16.20 -6.36 24.05
CA THR A 368 -14.75 -6.53 24.17
C THR A 368 -14.06 -5.21 24.54
N LEU A 369 -14.26 -4.14 23.74
CA LEU A 369 -13.70 -2.81 24.00
C LEU A 369 -14.07 -2.23 25.38
N ASN A 370 -15.30 -2.47 25.84
CA ASN A 370 -15.77 -2.05 27.16
C ASN A 370 -15.25 -2.93 28.31
N SER A 371 -14.69 -4.11 28.03
CA SER A 371 -13.97 -4.94 29.00
C SER A 371 -12.50 -4.56 29.11
N GLU A 372 -11.83 -4.28 27.98
CA GLU A 372 -10.45 -3.80 27.92
C GLU A 372 -10.27 -2.47 28.66
N LYS A 373 -11.16 -1.50 28.42
CA LYS A 373 -11.19 -0.21 29.15
C LYS A 373 -11.37 -0.35 30.67
N LYS A 374 -11.92 -1.46 31.17
CA LYS A 374 -12.09 -1.72 32.61
C LYS A 374 -10.86 -2.38 33.22
N LEU A 375 -10.14 -3.21 32.45
CA LEU A 375 -8.87 -3.81 32.89
C LEU A 375 -7.79 -2.75 33.14
N THR A 376 -7.73 -1.72 32.30
CA THR A 376 -6.80 -0.58 32.45
C THR A 376 -7.08 0.34 33.65
N GLY A 377 -8.16 0.12 34.41
CA GLY A 377 -8.57 1.02 35.51
C GLY A 377 -8.05 0.64 36.91
N ASN A 378 -7.64 -0.61 37.14
CA ASN A 378 -7.53 -1.18 38.50
C ASN A 378 -6.15 -1.82 38.79
N THR A 379 -5.05 -1.09 38.57
CA THR A 379 -3.70 -1.52 38.97
C THR A 379 -3.09 -0.53 39.97
N PRO A 380 -2.73 -0.94 41.21
CA PRO A 380 -2.18 -0.04 42.22
C PRO A 380 -0.64 0.07 42.16
N ILE A 381 -0.11 1.21 42.64
CA ILE A 381 1.33 1.56 42.83
C ILE A 381 2.12 1.62 41.47
N ILE A 382 3.06 2.52 41.16
CA ILE A 382 3.87 3.53 41.90
C ILE A 382 3.79 4.91 41.20
N LYS A 383 4.12 6.01 41.90
CA LYS A 383 4.01 7.40 41.40
C LYS A 383 5.29 7.93 40.72
N SER A 384 5.15 8.54 39.54
CA SER A 384 5.94 9.73 39.12
C SER A 384 5.30 10.48 37.93
N ASP A 385 4.92 11.73 38.18
CA ASP A 385 4.90 12.94 37.34
C ASP A 385 4.29 13.00 35.91
N ILE A 386 3.88 11.91 35.27
CA ILE A 386 3.32 11.94 33.89
C ILE A 386 1.82 12.32 33.84
N ASN A 387 1.06 12.11 34.92
CA ASN A 387 -0.41 12.23 34.90
C ASN A 387 -0.96 13.67 34.84
N THR A 388 -0.12 14.70 35.01
CA THR A 388 -0.59 16.09 35.10
C THR A 388 -1.08 16.65 33.76
N LEU A 389 -0.45 16.30 32.63
CA LEU A 389 -0.84 16.85 31.32
C LEU A 389 -2.18 16.27 30.80
N LYS A 390 -2.35 14.95 30.84
CA LYS A 390 -3.53 14.27 30.26
C LYS A 390 -4.86 14.64 30.94
N ASN A 391 -4.82 15.12 32.18
CA ASN A 391 -6.01 15.63 32.86
C ASN A 391 -6.38 17.04 32.36
N THR A 392 -5.38 17.89 32.08
CA THR A 392 -5.58 19.25 31.56
C THR A 392 -6.18 19.24 30.15
N GLU A 393 -5.71 18.38 29.26
CA GLU A 393 -6.24 18.26 27.88
C GLU A 393 -7.75 17.95 27.85
N ASN A 394 -8.22 17.08 28.75
CA ASN A 394 -9.65 16.75 28.85
C ASN A 394 -10.47 17.93 29.40
N ILE A 395 -9.95 18.63 30.40
CA ILE A 395 -10.60 19.82 30.99
C ILE A 395 -10.75 20.94 29.94
N GLU A 396 -9.74 21.16 29.09
CA GLU A 396 -9.84 22.17 28.02
C GLU A 396 -10.85 21.79 26.94
N LYS A 397 -10.90 20.51 26.53
CA LYS A 397 -11.90 20.02 25.56
C LYS A 397 -13.33 20.16 26.08
N GLU A 398 -13.57 19.84 27.36
CA GLU A 398 -14.87 20.03 28.01
C GLU A 398 -15.19 21.53 28.21
N SER A 399 -14.20 22.38 28.49
CA SER A 399 -14.36 23.83 28.56
C SER A 399 -14.79 24.43 27.21
N ILE A 400 -14.22 23.97 26.09
CA ILE A 400 -14.60 24.41 24.74
C ILE A 400 -15.97 23.87 24.36
N LEU A 401 -16.27 22.60 24.66
CA LEU A 401 -17.56 21.96 24.37
C LEU A 401 -18.73 22.72 25.02
N ASN A 402 -18.58 23.08 26.30
CA ASN A 402 -19.57 23.87 27.04
C ASN A 402 -19.69 25.34 26.55
N ALA A 403 -18.73 25.82 25.74
CA ALA A 403 -18.68 27.19 25.22
C ALA A 403 -19.00 27.31 23.71
N VAL A 404 -19.26 26.20 23.00
CA VAL A 404 -19.46 26.18 21.53
C VAL A 404 -20.47 27.23 21.05
N GLU A 405 -21.66 27.30 21.65
CA GLU A 405 -22.67 28.30 21.27
C GLU A 405 -22.16 29.74 21.41
N LYS A 406 -21.44 30.05 22.50
CA LYS A 406 -20.91 31.39 22.80
C LYS A 406 -19.87 31.81 21.77
N PHE A 407 -19.04 30.86 21.33
CA PHE A 407 -18.03 31.04 20.31
C PHE A 407 -18.64 31.13 18.89
N GLN A 408 -19.61 30.29 18.56
CA GLN A 408 -20.33 30.34 17.28
C GLN A 408 -21.15 31.63 17.13
N LYS A 409 -21.84 32.10 18.18
CA LYS A 409 -22.51 33.42 18.24
C LYS A 409 -21.54 34.59 18.04
N ASN A 410 -20.23 34.34 18.20
CA ASN A 410 -19.15 35.27 17.91
C ASN A 410 -18.44 35.03 16.57
N ASN A 411 -19.05 34.26 15.67
CA ASN A 411 -18.50 33.89 14.35
C ASN A 411 -17.19 33.08 14.41
N ILE A 412 -16.94 32.32 15.48
CA ILE A 412 -15.89 31.31 15.52
C ILE A 412 -16.45 30.00 14.97
N ASN A 413 -15.78 29.39 13.99
CA ASN A 413 -16.00 28.00 13.60
C ASN A 413 -15.16 27.11 14.51
N ILE A 414 -15.70 26.00 15.00
CA ILE A 414 -14.98 25.04 15.85
C ILE A 414 -15.20 23.65 15.26
N ASN A 415 -14.11 22.93 14.99
CA ASN A 415 -14.16 21.52 14.60
C ASN A 415 -13.38 20.68 15.63
N PHE A 416 -14.09 19.77 16.30
CA PHE A 416 -13.55 18.85 17.31
C PHE A 416 -12.81 17.66 16.71
N GLU A 417 -13.11 17.25 15.48
CA GLU A 417 -12.49 16.08 14.81
C GLU A 417 -11.00 16.29 14.50
N ILE A 418 -10.62 17.56 14.31
CA ILE A 418 -9.25 17.99 13.96
C ILE A 418 -8.71 19.05 14.93
N GLU A 419 -9.42 19.30 16.03
CA GLU A 419 -9.06 20.25 17.10
C GLU A 419 -8.62 21.62 16.55
N THR A 420 -9.51 22.27 15.77
CA THR A 420 -9.27 23.63 15.24
C THR A 420 -10.41 24.61 15.53
N ALA A 421 -10.03 25.86 15.80
CA ALA A 421 -10.95 26.99 15.84
C ALA A 421 -10.54 28.04 14.79
N VAL A 422 -11.51 28.66 14.10
CA VAL A 422 -11.25 29.65 13.04
C VAL A 422 -12.23 30.82 13.13
N CYS A 423 -11.73 32.04 13.24
CA CYS A 423 -12.57 33.24 13.34
C CYS A 423 -13.03 33.75 11.96
N LYS A 424 -14.31 33.58 11.61
CA LYS A 424 -14.89 34.04 10.34
C LYS A 424 -14.91 35.58 10.19
N LYS A 425 -14.54 36.35 11.23
CA LYS A 425 -14.42 37.83 11.17
C LYS A 425 -13.06 38.32 10.65
N CYS A 426 -12.01 37.49 10.69
CA CYS A 426 -10.65 37.86 10.25
C CYS A 426 -9.87 36.72 9.59
N SER A 427 -10.49 35.55 9.41
CA SER A 427 -9.91 34.32 8.85
C SER A 427 -8.67 33.76 9.59
N LYS A 428 -8.39 34.25 10.81
CA LYS A 428 -7.37 33.65 11.67
C LYS A 428 -7.83 32.28 12.18
N GLN A 429 -6.95 31.28 12.06
CA GLN A 429 -6.96 30.11 12.92
C GLN A 429 -6.57 30.52 14.35
N LEU A 430 -7.15 29.85 15.33
CA LEU A 430 -6.95 30.05 16.76
C LEU A 430 -6.59 28.71 17.40
N ASP A 431 -5.82 28.75 18.47
CA ASP A 431 -5.49 27.57 19.27
C ASP A 431 -6.76 26.93 19.84
N PHE A 432 -6.78 25.60 19.97
CA PHE A 432 -7.93 24.86 20.49
C PHE A 432 -7.98 24.90 22.01
N ASN A 433 -8.05 26.11 22.55
CA ASN A 433 -8.06 26.45 23.96
C ASN A 433 -9.16 27.50 24.21
N SER A 434 -10.02 27.30 25.21
CA SER A 434 -11.17 28.18 25.45
C SER A 434 -10.77 29.62 25.78
N GLN A 435 -9.65 29.82 26.50
CA GLN A 435 -9.13 31.15 26.85
C GLN A 435 -8.54 31.87 25.64
N ALA A 436 -7.87 31.15 24.73
CA ALA A 436 -7.35 31.72 23.48
C ALA A 436 -8.49 32.25 22.59
N ILE A 437 -9.56 31.46 22.44
CA ILE A 437 -10.76 31.83 21.67
C ILE A 437 -11.47 33.03 22.34
N GLU A 438 -11.64 33.01 23.66
CA GLU A 438 -12.24 34.12 24.43
C GLU A 438 -11.46 35.43 24.27
N ASN A 439 -10.12 35.37 24.39
CA ASN A 439 -9.23 36.52 24.24
C ASN A 439 -9.38 37.16 22.85
N HIS A 440 -9.41 36.35 21.79
CA HIS A 440 -9.57 36.85 20.42
C HIS A 440 -10.95 37.49 20.18
N ILE A 441 -12.01 36.96 20.79
CA ILE A 441 -13.34 37.59 20.76
C ILE A 441 -13.30 38.99 21.39
N GLN A 442 -12.55 39.17 22.48
CA GLN A 442 -12.35 40.49 23.11
C GLN A 442 -11.53 41.45 22.24
N GLU A 443 -10.56 40.99 21.43
CA GLU A 443 -9.85 41.85 20.47
C GLU A 443 -10.84 42.50 19.50
N HIS A 444 -11.75 41.71 18.93
CA HIS A 444 -12.78 42.21 18.02
C HIS A 444 -13.75 43.21 18.69
N ALA A 445 -14.02 43.09 19.99
CA ALA A 445 -14.77 44.09 20.74
C ALA A 445 -13.97 45.40 20.93
N LYS A 446 -12.70 45.31 21.34
CA LYS A 446 -11.79 46.45 21.53
C LYS A 446 -11.59 47.25 20.23
N ILE A 447 -11.53 46.58 19.08
CA ILE A 447 -11.42 47.21 17.75
C ILE A 447 -12.70 47.96 17.34
N LYS A 448 -13.89 47.45 17.69
CA LYS A 448 -15.16 48.16 17.43
C LYS A 448 -15.22 49.48 18.21
N ASN A 449 -14.90 49.46 19.50
CA ASN A 449 -15.03 50.65 20.34
C ASN A 449 -14.08 51.77 19.89
N LYS A 450 -12.82 51.45 19.54
CA LYS A 450 -11.84 52.43 19.02
C LYS A 450 -12.23 53.14 17.73
N LYS A 451 -13.27 52.70 17.00
CA LYS A 451 -13.79 53.41 15.81
C LYS A 451 -14.76 54.55 16.14
N ASN A 452 -15.35 54.59 17.34
CA ASN A 452 -16.30 55.64 17.71
C ASN A 452 -15.61 56.93 18.22
N ASP A 453 -14.43 56.81 18.81
CA ASP A 453 -13.75 57.95 19.46
C ASP A 453 -12.96 58.84 18.48
N ARG A 454 -12.67 58.37 17.26
CA ARG A 454 -11.96 59.17 16.23
C ARG A 454 -12.89 60.09 15.45
N LYS A 455 -13.40 61.14 16.13
CA LYS A 455 -13.81 62.37 15.46
C LYS A 455 -12.57 63.10 14.91
N GLY A 456 -12.60 63.41 13.62
CA GLY A 456 -11.68 64.38 13.00
C GLY A 456 -10.32 63.83 12.58
N ILE A 457 -10.19 63.55 11.29
CA ILE A 457 -9.16 64.11 10.38
C ILE A 457 -9.70 63.87 8.97
N GLN A 458 -9.76 64.94 8.16
CA GLN A 458 -10.14 64.83 6.75
C GLN A 458 -8.90 64.43 5.93
N ILE A 459 -9.08 63.50 5.01
CA ILE A 459 -8.19 63.35 3.85
C ILE A 459 -9.11 63.36 2.62
N THR A 460 -8.84 64.29 1.70
CA THR A 460 -9.70 64.64 0.57
C THR A 460 -9.27 63.96 -0.72
N SER A 461 -10.26 63.42 -1.44
CA SER A 461 -10.33 63.29 -2.90
C SER A 461 -9.25 62.47 -3.64
N GLY A 462 -9.60 61.56 -4.56
CA GLY A 462 -10.94 61.07 -4.91
C GLY A 462 -11.02 60.55 -6.35
N LEU A 463 -12.05 59.75 -6.64
CA LEU A 463 -12.72 59.71 -7.93
C LEU A 463 -14.17 59.24 -7.71
N GLU A 464 -15.04 59.51 -8.67
CA GLU A 464 -16.49 59.54 -8.48
C GLU A 464 -17.17 58.20 -8.77
N LEU A 465 -18.26 57.91 -8.05
CA LEU A 465 -19.45 57.27 -8.64
C LEU A 465 -20.70 57.79 -7.91
N THR A 466 -21.81 57.92 -8.64
CA THR A 466 -23.00 58.65 -8.20
C THR A 466 -23.87 57.87 -7.22
N ASN A 467 -24.39 58.56 -6.19
CA ASN A 467 -25.55 58.09 -5.43
C ASN A 467 -26.81 58.17 -6.29
N ASP A 468 -27.69 57.16 -6.22
CA ASP A 468 -29.07 57.40 -5.79
C ASP A 468 -29.86 56.10 -5.54
N MET A 469 -30.47 56.01 -4.35
CA MET A 469 -31.86 55.58 -4.05
C MET A 469 -32.00 55.13 -2.59
N LYS A 470 -33.16 55.42 -1.99
CA LYS A 470 -33.49 55.14 -0.58
C LYS A 470 -34.01 53.70 -0.36
N PRO A 471 -33.90 53.15 0.86
CA PRO A 471 -34.26 51.76 1.14
C PRO A 471 -35.78 51.53 1.13
N SER A 472 -36.18 50.33 0.70
CA SER A 472 -37.55 49.82 0.76
C SER A 472 -37.53 48.43 1.37
N ASN A 473 -38.03 48.29 2.60
CA ASN A 473 -38.34 46.98 3.18
C ASN A 473 -39.51 46.36 2.41
N LYS A 474 -39.36 45.12 1.93
CA LYS A 474 -40.46 44.17 1.77
C LYS A 474 -39.98 42.74 1.63
N GLU A 475 -40.73 41.83 2.23
CA GLU A 475 -40.59 40.39 2.02
C GLU A 475 -41.01 40.05 0.58
N THR A 476 -40.39 39.04 -0.01
CA THR A 476 -40.99 38.30 -1.13
C THR A 476 -40.52 36.86 -1.10
N SER A 477 -41.48 35.93 -1.13
CA SER A 477 -41.22 34.53 -1.43
C SER A 477 -41.02 34.35 -2.94
N LEU A 478 -40.22 33.35 -3.34
CA LEU A 478 -40.10 32.94 -4.73
C LEU A 478 -40.44 31.45 -4.87
N TYR A 479 -41.69 31.19 -5.23
CA TYR A 479 -42.07 29.96 -5.92
C TYR A 479 -41.39 29.93 -7.30
N THR A 480 -40.69 28.86 -7.64
CA THR A 480 -40.24 28.59 -9.00
C THR A 480 -41.32 27.80 -9.75
N THR A 481 -41.90 28.39 -10.80
CA THR A 481 -42.81 27.68 -11.71
C THR A 481 -42.02 26.93 -12.81
N PRO A 482 -42.53 25.78 -13.32
CA PRO A 482 -41.74 24.93 -14.20
C PRO A 482 -41.64 25.46 -15.64
N VAL A 483 -40.46 25.35 -16.24
CA VAL A 483 -40.25 25.63 -17.67
C VAL A 483 -40.93 24.54 -18.52
N LYS A 484 -41.88 24.94 -19.37
CA LYS A 484 -42.55 24.05 -20.32
C LYS A 484 -41.64 23.76 -21.52
N VAL A 485 -41.15 22.53 -21.64
CA VAL A 485 -40.51 22.05 -22.87
C VAL A 485 -41.60 21.58 -23.85
N THR A 486 -41.83 22.36 -24.91
CA THR A 486 -42.78 21.99 -25.97
C THR A 486 -42.14 21.06 -26.98
N LYS A 487 -42.64 19.81 -27.05
CA LYS A 487 -42.40 18.93 -28.20
C LYS A 487 -42.82 19.64 -29.50
N LYS A 488 -42.01 19.51 -30.56
CA LYS A 488 -42.50 19.50 -31.93
C LYS A 488 -41.90 18.31 -32.66
N GLU A 489 -42.74 17.32 -32.91
CA GLU A 489 -42.44 16.23 -33.85
C GLU A 489 -42.48 16.79 -35.28
N LYS A 490 -41.59 16.28 -36.14
CA LYS A 490 -41.71 16.38 -37.58
C LYS A 490 -41.38 15.02 -38.17
N GLN A 491 -42.36 14.38 -38.80
CA GLN A 491 -42.13 13.28 -39.72
C GLN A 491 -41.64 13.86 -41.04
N GLU A 492 -40.67 13.22 -41.69
CA GLU A 492 -40.42 13.36 -43.12
C GLU A 492 -39.93 12.00 -43.65
N GLN A 493 -40.53 11.52 -44.73
CA GLN A 493 -40.25 10.21 -45.34
C GLN A 493 -39.26 10.39 -46.49
N ILE A 494 -38.10 9.70 -46.46
CA ILE A 494 -37.28 9.51 -47.67
C ILE A 494 -36.87 8.02 -47.79
N LYS A 495 -36.86 7.57 -49.05
CA LYS A 495 -36.87 6.18 -49.53
C LYS A 495 -35.52 5.46 -49.39
N ASP A 496 -35.56 4.14 -49.53
CA ASP A 496 -34.40 3.29 -49.86
C ASP A 496 -33.66 3.78 -51.11
N THR A 497 -32.33 3.64 -51.15
CA THR A 497 -31.60 3.15 -52.35
C THR A 497 -30.13 2.76 -52.08
N THR A 498 -29.78 1.52 -52.46
CA THR A 498 -28.46 1.03 -52.94
C THR A 498 -27.17 1.11 -52.09
N ASP A 499 -26.45 -0.01 -52.08
CA ASP A 499 -25.08 -0.17 -51.57
C ASP A 499 -24.02 0.68 -52.30
N ALA A 500 -23.08 1.26 -51.54
CA ALA A 500 -21.89 1.92 -52.08
C ALA A 500 -20.60 1.51 -51.32
N LYS A 501 -19.93 0.50 -51.86
CA LYS A 501 -18.67 -0.13 -51.45
C LYS A 501 -17.52 0.86 -51.14
N ILE A 502 -17.34 1.25 -49.89
CA ILE A 502 -16.20 2.10 -49.43
C ILE A 502 -14.88 1.30 -49.51
N LYS A 503 -13.89 1.85 -50.23
CA LYS A 503 -12.51 1.33 -50.22
C LYS A 503 -11.77 1.78 -48.95
N LYS A 504 -10.95 0.91 -48.38
CA LYS A 504 -9.91 1.34 -47.42
C LYS A 504 -8.81 2.07 -48.17
N GLU A 505 -8.51 3.30 -47.75
CA GLU A 505 -7.25 3.96 -48.08
C GLU A 505 -6.13 3.43 -47.19
N SER A 506 -4.90 3.44 -47.71
CA SER A 506 -3.70 3.04 -46.98
C SER A 506 -3.07 4.26 -46.30
N SER A 507 -2.55 4.08 -45.09
CA SER A 507 -1.88 5.15 -44.35
C SER A 507 -0.74 5.74 -45.20
N PRO A 508 -0.70 7.08 -45.42
CA PRO A 508 0.38 7.69 -46.18
C PRO A 508 1.71 7.55 -45.43
N LEU A 509 2.77 7.26 -46.18
CA LEU A 509 4.14 7.27 -45.66
C LEU A 509 4.49 8.71 -45.27
N LEU A 510 4.92 8.93 -44.02
CA LEU A 510 5.32 10.27 -43.57
C LEU A 510 6.66 10.66 -44.22
N ASP A 511 6.65 11.69 -45.07
CA ASP A 511 7.88 12.30 -45.56
C ASP A 511 8.49 13.18 -44.48
N TYR A 512 9.49 12.64 -43.78
CA TYR A 512 10.25 13.36 -42.76
C TYR A 512 10.98 14.58 -43.34
N ASN A 513 11.31 14.62 -44.64
CA ASN A 513 11.95 15.78 -45.26
C ASN A 513 10.99 16.98 -45.39
N GLU A 514 9.68 16.76 -45.57
CA GLU A 514 8.70 17.85 -45.54
C GLU A 514 8.55 18.38 -44.11
N LEU A 515 8.54 17.49 -43.11
CA LEU A 515 8.40 17.84 -41.69
C LEU A 515 9.61 18.64 -41.16
N GLU A 516 10.83 18.23 -41.51
CA GLU A 516 12.06 18.91 -41.12
C GLU A 516 12.11 20.33 -41.71
N LYS A 517 11.87 20.47 -43.02
CA LYS A 517 11.78 21.79 -43.68
C LYS A 517 10.69 22.68 -43.08
N TYR A 518 9.53 22.12 -42.71
CA TYR A 518 8.47 22.89 -42.06
C TYR A 518 8.83 23.29 -40.62
N ALA A 519 9.60 22.48 -39.89
CA ALA A 519 10.12 22.83 -38.58
C ALA A 519 11.14 23.98 -38.66
N GLU A 520 12.11 23.88 -39.57
CA GLU A 520 13.12 24.93 -39.83
C GLU A 520 12.47 26.28 -40.18
N GLN A 521 11.49 26.27 -41.09
CA GLN A 521 10.75 27.46 -41.53
C GLN A 521 10.02 28.20 -40.40
N ASN A 522 9.75 27.53 -39.27
CA ASN A 522 9.03 28.10 -38.12
C ASN A 522 9.91 28.21 -36.85
N HIS A 523 11.24 28.26 -37.04
CA HIS A 523 12.23 28.35 -35.96
C HIS A 523 12.13 27.21 -34.94
N MET A 524 11.95 25.98 -35.41
CA MET A 524 11.88 24.78 -34.59
C MET A 524 13.06 23.85 -34.90
N THR A 525 13.61 23.20 -33.88
CA THR A 525 14.79 22.32 -33.99
C THR A 525 14.38 20.87 -33.90
N TYR A 526 14.69 20.05 -34.90
CA TYR A 526 14.48 18.60 -34.83
C TYR A 526 15.54 17.96 -33.90
N LYS A 527 15.09 17.16 -32.93
CA LYS A 527 15.93 16.41 -31.99
C LYS A 527 15.80 14.92 -32.29
N PHE A 528 16.85 14.34 -32.85
CA PHE A 528 17.04 12.88 -32.90
C PHE A 528 17.74 12.43 -31.60
N ASP A 529 17.04 11.64 -30.79
CA ASP A 529 17.64 10.92 -29.66
C ASP A 529 17.91 9.47 -30.10
N LYS A 530 19.03 8.89 -29.71
CA LYS A 530 19.35 7.48 -30.02
C LYS A 530 18.61 6.48 -29.12
N HIS A 531 18.04 6.94 -28.01
CA HIS A 531 17.41 6.11 -26.98
C HIS A 531 16.00 6.59 -26.61
N ASN A 532 15.40 7.48 -27.40
CA ASN A 532 14.09 8.06 -27.13
C ASN A 532 13.38 8.47 -28.43
N GLU A 533 12.08 8.73 -28.37
CA GLU A 533 11.31 9.19 -29.54
C GLU A 533 11.85 10.52 -30.09
N ASN A 534 12.04 10.60 -31.41
CA ASN A 534 12.30 11.85 -32.14
C ASN A 534 11.32 12.95 -31.72
N LYS A 535 11.77 14.20 -31.58
CA LYS A 535 10.93 15.34 -31.15
C LYS A 535 11.26 16.61 -31.94
N VAL A 536 10.27 17.48 -32.11
CA VAL A 536 10.43 18.82 -32.71
C VAL A 536 10.34 19.87 -31.61
N HIS A 537 11.44 20.56 -31.31
CA HIS A 537 11.50 21.57 -30.27
C HIS A 537 11.16 22.97 -30.82
N CYS A 538 10.15 23.63 -30.26
CA CYS A 538 9.82 25.00 -30.63
C CYS A 538 10.65 26.01 -29.83
N ASN A 539 11.67 26.61 -30.44
CA ASN A 539 12.56 27.57 -29.76
C ASN A 539 11.81 28.84 -29.30
N LYS A 540 10.77 29.26 -30.01
CA LYS A 540 9.91 30.41 -29.62
C LYS A 540 9.04 30.12 -28.40
N CYS A 541 8.54 28.89 -28.27
CA CYS A 541 7.63 28.52 -27.17
C CYS A 541 8.33 27.84 -25.99
N ASN A 542 9.54 27.31 -26.19
CA ASN A 542 10.30 26.43 -25.31
C ASN A 542 9.53 25.16 -24.91
N ILE A 543 8.99 24.44 -25.91
CA ILE A 543 8.31 23.15 -25.71
C ILE A 543 8.78 22.12 -26.75
N ASP A 544 8.83 20.84 -26.37
CA ASP A 544 9.01 19.71 -27.29
C ASP A 544 7.65 19.20 -27.80
N ILE A 545 7.59 18.84 -29.09
CA ILE A 545 6.36 18.41 -29.78
C ILE A 545 6.63 17.09 -30.51
N THR A 546 5.67 16.17 -30.47
CA THR A 546 5.70 14.91 -31.24
C THR A 546 5.84 15.20 -32.74
N PRO A 547 6.73 14.51 -33.49
CA PRO A 547 7.08 14.82 -34.87
C PRO A 547 5.98 14.38 -35.85
N CYS A 548 4.89 15.13 -35.85
CA CYS A 548 3.75 14.95 -36.73
C CYS A 548 3.41 16.28 -37.39
N MET A 549 3.37 16.28 -38.73
CA MET A 549 3.08 17.46 -39.55
C MET A 549 1.81 18.20 -39.11
N LYS A 550 0.77 17.47 -38.67
CA LYS A 550 -0.44 18.07 -38.13
C LYS A 550 -0.17 18.84 -36.83
N LEU A 551 0.49 18.21 -35.85
CA LEU A 551 0.73 18.81 -34.53
C LEU A 551 1.69 20.00 -34.60
N VAL A 552 2.68 19.96 -35.49
CA VAL A 552 3.59 21.09 -35.73
C VAL A 552 2.85 22.26 -36.41
N LYS A 553 2.03 22.01 -37.44
CA LYS A 553 1.16 23.02 -38.07
C LYS A 553 0.11 23.59 -37.10
N GLU A 554 -0.45 22.76 -36.22
CA GLU A 554 -1.42 23.14 -35.19
C GLU A 554 -0.78 24.02 -34.09
N HIS A 555 0.45 23.70 -33.66
CA HIS A 555 1.21 24.52 -32.72
C HIS A 555 1.58 25.89 -33.30
N VAL A 556 2.17 25.92 -34.50
CA VAL A 556 2.52 27.16 -35.22
C VAL A 556 1.28 28.01 -35.50
N GLY A 557 0.15 27.36 -35.80
CA GLY A 557 -1.15 27.98 -35.96
C GLY A 557 -1.77 28.52 -34.66
N GLY A 558 -1.27 28.10 -33.49
CA GLY A 558 -1.82 28.42 -32.18
C GLY A 558 -1.68 29.88 -31.76
N VAL A 559 -2.59 30.35 -30.91
CA VAL A 559 -2.65 31.75 -30.45
C VAL A 559 -1.38 32.12 -29.68
N ASP A 560 -0.92 31.27 -28.76
CA ASP A 560 0.27 31.53 -27.94
C ASP A 560 1.57 31.57 -28.77
N HIS A 561 1.69 30.71 -29.79
CA HIS A 561 2.82 30.73 -30.72
C HIS A 561 2.83 32.03 -31.52
N LYS A 562 1.69 32.39 -32.14
CA LYS A 562 1.53 33.65 -32.89
C LYS A 562 1.78 34.87 -32.02
N LYS A 563 1.36 34.86 -30.76
CA LYS A 563 1.64 35.94 -29.81
C LYS A 563 3.15 36.08 -29.57
N LYS A 564 3.85 34.99 -29.23
CA LYS A 564 5.32 34.96 -29.03
C LYS A 564 6.14 35.19 -30.32
N LEU A 565 5.50 35.08 -31.49
CA LEU A 565 6.12 35.36 -32.79
C LEU A 565 5.97 36.85 -33.17
N ASN A 566 4.83 37.46 -32.81
CA ASN A 566 4.57 38.90 -32.96
C ASN A 566 5.17 39.77 -31.83
N GLU A 567 5.55 39.16 -30.69
CA GLU A 567 6.39 39.77 -29.66
C GLU A 567 7.84 39.91 -30.20
N GLU A 568 8.04 40.86 -31.12
CA GLU A 568 9.36 41.21 -31.64
C GLU A 568 10.29 41.70 -30.52
N PRO A 569 11.55 41.23 -30.47
CA PRO A 569 12.52 41.68 -29.49
C PRO A 569 13.02 43.09 -29.85
N SER A 570 12.23 44.09 -29.44
CA SER A 570 12.62 45.50 -29.46
C SER A 570 14.00 45.66 -28.84
N GLN A 571 14.99 46.08 -29.64
CA GLN A 571 16.40 46.13 -29.25
C GLN A 571 16.68 47.28 -28.25
N VAL A 572 16.24 47.08 -27.00
CA VAL A 572 16.60 47.91 -25.85
C VAL A 572 17.72 47.20 -25.10
N ASN A 573 18.80 47.92 -24.78
CA ASN A 573 19.92 47.39 -24.00
C ASN A 573 19.48 47.05 -22.57
N ILE A 574 19.06 45.81 -22.31
CA ILE A 574 18.74 45.33 -20.96
C ILE A 574 20.02 45.01 -20.18
N THR A 575 20.84 46.04 -19.94
CA THR A 575 21.60 46.13 -18.71
C THR A 575 20.66 46.68 -17.62
N SER A 576 20.32 45.80 -16.69
CA SER A 576 19.62 46.05 -15.41
C SER A 576 18.07 46.04 -15.38
N LYS A 577 17.57 45.39 -14.31
CA LYS A 577 16.31 45.65 -13.59
C LYS A 577 14.97 45.42 -14.33
N ALA A 578 14.67 44.14 -14.57
CA ALA A 578 13.30 43.62 -14.46
C ALA A 578 13.18 42.65 -13.25
N LYS A 579 13.46 43.14 -12.03
CA LYS A 579 13.12 42.39 -10.82
C LYS A 579 11.60 42.42 -10.65
N GLN A 580 10.91 41.38 -11.09
CA GLN A 580 9.60 41.05 -10.54
C GLN A 580 9.83 40.57 -9.10
N ILE A 581 9.75 41.50 -8.15
CA ILE A 581 9.89 41.19 -6.73
C ILE A 581 8.59 40.52 -6.29
N ASP A 582 8.52 39.21 -6.46
CA ASP A 582 7.70 38.38 -5.58
C ASP A 582 8.05 38.80 -4.15
N LYS A 583 7.01 39.18 -3.38
CA LYS A 583 7.16 39.84 -2.09
C LYS A 583 7.79 38.84 -1.12
N GLU A 584 9.10 38.91 -1.00
CA GLU A 584 9.96 37.89 -0.40
C GLU A 584 9.42 37.48 0.97
N VAL A 585 8.86 36.26 1.02
CA VAL A 585 8.24 35.73 2.23
C VAL A 585 9.40 35.39 3.16
N ASN A 586 9.54 36.17 4.22
CA ASN A 586 10.56 36.02 5.26
C ASN A 586 10.28 34.77 6.11
N LEU A 587 10.36 33.61 5.48
CA LEU A 587 10.34 32.31 6.13
C LEU A 587 11.64 32.15 6.92
N LEU A 588 11.57 31.62 8.13
CA LEU A 588 12.74 31.13 8.84
C LEU A 588 13.22 29.86 8.15
N LYS A 589 14.47 29.90 7.69
CA LYS A 589 15.14 28.81 6.98
C LYS A 589 16.52 28.58 7.60
N ILE A 590 16.92 27.32 7.75
CA ILE A 590 18.27 26.95 8.20
C ILE A 590 18.89 25.90 7.26
N PRO A 591 20.23 25.77 7.15
CA PRO A 591 20.87 24.74 6.33
C PRO A 591 20.40 23.33 6.71
N THR A 592 20.26 22.43 5.75
CA THR A 592 19.73 21.07 6.02
C THR A 592 20.61 20.29 7.01
N SER A 593 21.93 20.44 6.96
CA SER A 593 22.86 19.85 7.95
C SER A 593 22.80 20.52 9.33
N SER A 594 22.23 21.71 9.46
CA SER A 594 21.88 22.34 10.75
C SER A 594 20.51 21.91 11.27
N PHE A 595 19.60 21.49 10.39
CA PHE A 595 18.29 20.95 10.76
C PHE A 595 18.34 19.46 11.12
N VAL A 596 19.07 18.65 10.35
CA VAL A 596 19.14 17.20 10.49
C VAL A 596 20.13 16.84 11.61
N VAL A 597 19.67 16.91 12.85
CA VAL A 597 20.41 16.50 14.05
C VAL A 597 20.52 14.97 14.12
N SER A 598 19.51 14.25 13.63
CA SER A 598 19.62 12.82 13.34
C SER A 598 18.82 12.44 12.10
N ALA A 599 19.33 11.47 11.35
CA ALA A 599 18.61 10.77 10.30
C ALA A 599 18.87 9.27 10.45
N VAL A 600 17.82 8.47 10.55
CA VAL A 600 17.89 7.00 10.56
C VAL A 600 17.22 6.50 9.29
N THR A 601 17.94 5.71 8.49
CA THR A 601 17.35 5.01 7.34
C THR A 601 16.85 3.66 7.84
N VAL A 602 15.55 3.40 7.69
CA VAL A 602 14.94 2.11 8.03
C VAL A 602 14.72 1.35 6.73
N ASP A 603 15.30 0.17 6.62
CA ASP A 603 15.30 -0.63 5.39
C ASP A 603 14.00 -1.44 5.23
N SER A 604 12.88 -0.71 5.15
CA SER A 604 11.55 -1.26 4.84
C SER A 604 11.34 -1.41 3.33
N LEU A 605 10.23 -2.05 2.91
CA LEU A 605 9.81 -2.15 1.50
C LEU A 605 9.85 -0.83 0.71
N GLN A 606 9.65 0.30 1.41
CA GLN A 606 9.60 1.64 0.79
C GLN A 606 10.93 2.39 0.94
N LYS A 607 11.84 1.93 1.81
CA LYS A 607 13.05 2.62 2.30
C LYS A 607 12.69 4.00 2.84
N GLU A 608 12.45 4.10 4.14
CA GLU A 608 12.06 5.36 4.79
C GLU A 608 13.23 5.97 5.55
N ILE A 609 13.33 7.30 5.54
CA ILE A 609 14.29 8.06 6.34
C ILE A 609 13.50 8.83 7.40
N ILE A 610 13.87 8.61 8.67
CA ILE A 610 13.28 9.27 9.83
C ILE A 610 14.24 10.32 10.36
N ILE A 611 13.84 11.59 10.18
CA ILE A 611 14.62 12.78 10.54
C ILE A 611 14.14 13.30 11.89
N ASN A 612 15.09 13.51 12.81
CA ASN A 612 14.87 14.06 14.15
C ASN A 612 13.74 13.38 14.95
N GLU A 613 13.48 12.09 14.69
CA GLU A 613 12.34 11.31 15.22
C GLU A 613 10.94 11.90 14.95
N LYS A 614 10.84 12.97 14.13
CA LYS A 614 9.61 13.75 13.90
C LYS A 614 9.09 13.65 12.48
N PHE A 615 9.96 13.40 11.50
CA PHE A 615 9.58 13.35 10.08
C PHE A 615 9.99 12.00 9.48
N CYS A 616 9.02 11.10 9.28
CA CYS A 616 9.20 9.92 8.43
C CYS A 616 8.89 10.32 6.98
N ILE A 617 9.90 10.27 6.11
CA ILE A 617 9.75 10.58 4.68
C ILE A 617 10.39 9.48 3.84
N ASN A 618 9.85 9.26 2.65
CA ASN A 618 10.42 8.26 1.76
C ASN A 618 11.86 8.64 1.39
N MET A 619 12.75 7.66 1.25
CA MET A 619 14.15 7.92 0.92
C MET A 619 14.27 8.69 -0.40
N LEU A 620 13.41 8.44 -1.41
CA LEU A 620 13.39 9.21 -2.66
C LEU A 620 13.03 10.69 -2.48
N SER A 621 12.42 11.08 -1.36
CA SER A 621 12.15 12.49 -1.01
C SER A 621 13.34 13.18 -0.35
N PHE A 622 14.25 12.42 0.28
CA PHE A 622 15.44 12.95 0.95
C PHE A 622 16.68 12.87 0.06
N ASP A 623 16.81 11.74 -0.64
CA ASP A 623 18.02 11.19 -1.22
C ASP A 623 17.89 11.02 -2.74
N PHE A 624 18.85 11.61 -3.46
CA PHE A 624 18.93 11.58 -4.92
C PHE A 624 19.92 10.52 -5.45
N LYS A 625 20.48 9.63 -4.59
CA LYS A 625 21.53 8.64 -4.92
C LYS A 625 21.32 7.81 -6.19
N VAL A 626 20.09 7.64 -6.65
CA VAL A 626 19.78 6.99 -7.94
C VAL A 626 20.41 7.74 -9.14
N HIS A 627 20.87 8.98 -8.96
CA HIS A 627 21.08 9.90 -10.08
C HIS A 627 22.34 10.81 -10.08
N LEU A 628 23.44 10.48 -9.36
CA LEU A 628 24.88 10.76 -9.70
C LEU A 628 25.82 10.87 -8.48
N ASP A 629 27.11 10.56 -8.70
CA ASP A 629 28.32 11.19 -8.12
C ASP A 629 28.23 11.80 -6.71
N VAL A 630 28.48 10.96 -5.70
CA VAL A 630 28.29 11.21 -4.25
C VAL A 630 28.80 12.57 -3.78
N ALA A 631 30.05 12.94 -4.11
CA ALA A 631 30.72 14.11 -3.56
C ALA A 631 30.04 15.45 -3.91
N LYS A 632 29.29 15.50 -5.02
CA LYS A 632 28.51 16.69 -5.41
C LYS A 632 27.16 16.76 -4.69
N HIS A 633 26.62 15.62 -4.23
CA HIS A 633 25.32 15.58 -3.59
C HIS A 633 25.35 16.09 -2.16
N ASP A 634 26.38 15.75 -1.40
CA ASP A 634 26.57 16.26 -0.04
C ASP A 634 26.67 17.80 -0.04
N THR A 635 27.42 18.38 -0.99
CA THR A 635 27.53 19.84 -1.13
C THR A 635 26.24 20.54 -1.57
N ILE A 636 25.29 19.81 -2.18
CA ILE A 636 23.97 20.34 -2.55
C ILE A 636 23.00 20.21 -1.36
N LEU A 637 23.07 19.11 -0.61
CA LEU A 637 22.29 18.91 0.61
C LEU A 637 22.65 19.96 1.67
N ASP A 638 23.93 20.18 1.95
CA ASP A 638 24.44 21.23 2.86
C ASP A 638 23.90 22.62 2.51
N ARG A 639 23.81 22.93 1.21
CA ARG A 639 23.38 24.24 0.69
C ARG A 639 21.87 24.40 0.58
N SER A 640 21.11 23.30 0.64
CA SER A 640 19.65 23.34 0.64
C SER A 640 19.14 23.73 2.03
N LEU A 641 18.13 24.59 2.09
CA LEU A 641 17.61 25.13 3.35
C LEU A 641 16.29 24.45 3.73
N VAL A 642 16.11 24.09 5.00
CA VAL A 642 14.82 23.62 5.53
C VAL A 642 14.02 24.80 6.06
N VAL A 643 12.75 24.90 5.68
CA VAL A 643 11.79 25.88 6.26
C VAL A 643 11.34 25.38 7.63
N ILE A 644 11.51 26.20 8.68
CA ILE A 644 11.26 25.78 10.07
C ILE A 644 10.00 26.40 10.71
N ASP A 645 9.33 27.34 10.04
CA ASP A 645 8.07 27.95 10.54
C ASP A 645 6.88 26.97 10.59
N LEU A 646 6.98 25.83 9.91
CA LEU A 646 5.90 24.85 9.79
C LEU A 646 6.26 23.59 10.58
N GLU A 647 5.91 23.59 11.87
CA GLU A 647 6.39 22.64 12.86
C GLU A 647 6.22 21.14 12.51
N ASN A 648 5.24 20.81 11.67
CA ASN A 648 4.89 19.44 11.25
C ASN A 648 5.04 19.20 9.73
N GLU A 649 5.76 20.06 9.01
CA GLU A 649 6.02 19.93 7.57
C GLU A 649 7.52 19.90 7.25
N PHE A 650 8.01 18.86 6.57
CA PHE A 650 9.39 18.83 6.08
C PHE A 650 9.47 19.42 4.67
N ILE A 651 9.92 20.68 4.57
CA ILE A 651 10.01 21.41 3.29
C ILE A 651 11.43 21.92 3.07
N ARG A 652 12.02 21.57 1.91
CA ARG A 652 13.37 22.01 1.51
C ARG A 652 13.32 23.02 0.37
N GLU A 653 13.94 24.18 0.55
CA GLU A 653 14.36 25.07 -0.54
C GLU A 653 15.65 24.52 -1.15
N HIS A 654 15.52 23.82 -2.28
CA HIS A 654 16.63 23.14 -2.97
C HIS A 654 17.30 24.03 -4.03
N LYS A 655 16.61 25.10 -4.44
CA LYS A 655 17.14 26.26 -5.19
C LYS A 655 16.36 27.50 -4.71
N PRO A 656 16.94 28.72 -4.71
CA PRO A 656 16.21 29.92 -4.28
C PRO A 656 14.84 30.07 -4.95
N GLY A 657 13.78 30.21 -4.14
CA GLY A 657 12.38 30.27 -4.57
C GLY A 657 11.73 28.92 -4.90
N CYS A 658 12.50 27.83 -5.05
CA CYS A 658 12.01 26.50 -5.41
C CYS A 658 11.99 25.58 -4.19
N TYR A 659 10.79 25.21 -3.75
CA TYR A 659 10.53 24.40 -2.56
C TYR A 659 10.27 22.94 -2.94
N HIS A 660 10.43 22.02 -1.99
CA HIS A 660 10.21 20.58 -2.17
C HIS A 660 9.58 20.00 -0.91
N CYS A 661 8.47 19.26 -1.07
CA CYS A 661 7.74 18.63 0.03
C CYS A 661 8.22 17.21 0.28
N GLY A 662 8.70 16.94 1.50
CA GLY A 662 9.24 15.64 1.90
C GLY A 662 8.21 14.50 1.90
N TYR A 663 6.96 14.76 2.31
CA TYR A 663 5.93 13.72 2.38
C TYR A 663 5.42 13.30 0.99
N CYS A 664 5.36 14.23 0.04
CA CYS A 664 4.76 13.99 -1.28
C CYS A 664 5.80 13.77 -2.40
N ASN A 665 7.07 14.09 -2.14
CA ASN A 665 8.14 14.19 -3.13
C ASN A 665 7.85 15.17 -4.28
N ILE A 666 7.11 16.26 -4.00
CA ILE A 666 6.68 17.24 -5.01
C ILE A 666 7.54 18.52 -4.93
N PRO A 667 8.21 18.92 -6.03
CA PRO A 667 8.83 20.24 -6.15
C PRO A 667 7.81 21.31 -6.59
N CYS A 668 7.87 22.49 -5.96
CA CYS A 668 7.05 23.66 -6.27
C CYS A 668 7.96 24.84 -6.65
N GLN A 669 7.64 25.54 -7.75
CA GLN A 669 8.46 26.63 -8.30
C GLN A 669 8.36 27.96 -7.54
N SER A 670 7.46 28.07 -6.56
CA SER A 670 7.28 29.25 -5.71
C SER A 670 6.69 28.85 -4.36
N TRP A 671 6.75 29.76 -3.37
CA TRP A 671 6.13 29.52 -2.06
C TRP A 671 4.61 29.40 -2.14
N ALA A 672 3.94 30.26 -2.91
CA ALA A 672 2.49 30.20 -3.09
C ALA A 672 2.02 28.86 -3.72
N ALA A 673 2.83 28.26 -4.59
CA ALA A 673 2.58 26.91 -5.11
C ALA A 673 2.75 25.82 -4.02
N MET A 674 3.71 26.00 -3.10
CA MET A 674 3.88 25.13 -1.94
C MET A 674 2.70 25.27 -0.96
N GLU A 675 2.28 26.49 -0.60
CA GLU A 675 1.10 26.73 0.25
C GLU A 675 -0.17 26.07 -0.33
N SER A 676 -0.38 26.22 -1.65
CA SER A 676 -1.47 25.55 -2.35
C SER A 676 -1.35 24.02 -2.34
N HIS A 677 -0.14 23.47 -2.37
CA HIS A 677 0.10 22.03 -2.27
C HIS A 677 -0.20 21.49 -0.86
N LEU A 678 0.28 22.17 0.20
CA LEU A 678 0.03 21.79 1.61
C LEU A 678 -1.46 21.72 1.96
N GLN A 679 -2.30 22.50 1.26
CA GLN A 679 -3.75 22.47 1.45
C GLN A 679 -4.47 21.33 0.72
N THR A 680 -3.82 20.62 -0.21
CA THR A 680 -4.44 19.49 -0.93
C THR A 680 -4.81 18.33 0.00
N ILE A 681 -5.83 17.56 -0.39
CA ILE A 681 -6.21 16.34 0.33
C ILE A 681 -5.11 15.26 0.20
N ASP A 682 -4.44 15.19 -0.95
CA ASP A 682 -3.33 14.27 -1.18
C ASP A 682 -2.15 14.54 -0.22
N HIS A 683 -1.76 15.80 -0.03
CA HIS A 683 -0.74 16.15 0.97
C HIS A 683 -1.12 15.75 2.39
N LYS A 684 -2.37 16.04 2.78
CA LYS A 684 -2.89 15.68 4.12
C LYS A 684 -2.89 14.15 4.32
N ASN A 685 -3.25 13.38 3.29
CA ASN A 685 -3.19 11.92 3.31
C ASN A 685 -1.74 11.40 3.38
N CYS A 686 -0.83 11.93 2.57
CA CYS A 686 0.60 11.57 2.60
C CYS A 686 1.23 11.88 3.97
N ARG A 687 0.90 13.03 4.58
CA ARG A 687 1.37 13.40 5.92
C ARG A 687 0.81 12.48 7.02
N ILE A 688 -0.45 12.10 6.95
CA ILE A 688 -1.06 11.14 7.89
C ILE A 688 -0.41 9.75 7.74
N ALA A 689 -0.21 9.27 6.50
CA ALA A 689 0.48 8.01 6.24
C ALA A 689 1.96 8.04 6.69
N ALA A 690 2.64 9.17 6.53
CA ALA A 690 3.97 9.39 7.09
C ALA A 690 3.99 9.35 8.62
N GLN A 691 3.04 10.01 9.29
CA GLN A 691 2.92 10.02 10.75
C GLN A 691 2.56 8.64 11.31
N TRP A 692 1.71 7.86 10.64
CA TRP A 692 1.42 6.48 11.02
C TRP A 692 2.65 5.57 10.86
N ARG A 693 3.35 5.65 9.72
CA ARG A 693 4.61 4.90 9.51
C ARG A 693 5.69 5.31 10.53
N LEU A 694 5.77 6.58 10.91
CA LEU A 694 6.64 7.04 12.00
C LEU A 694 6.32 6.32 13.31
N GLN A 695 5.04 6.25 13.69
CA GLN A 695 4.61 5.57 14.93
C GLN A 695 4.97 4.08 14.95
N GLN A 696 4.86 3.37 13.81
CA GLN A 696 5.27 1.97 13.71
C GLN A 696 6.80 1.78 13.76
N LEU A 697 7.58 2.74 13.25
CA LEU A 697 9.04 2.61 13.15
C LEU A 697 9.83 3.19 14.34
N LEU A 698 9.20 4.01 15.19
CA LEU A 698 9.84 4.56 16.40
C LEU A 698 10.35 3.48 17.39
N PRO A 699 9.63 2.36 17.65
CA PRO A 699 10.14 1.26 18.49
C PRO A 699 11.42 0.63 17.92
N GLU A 700 11.48 0.45 16.60
CA GLU A 700 12.64 -0.12 15.91
C GLU A 700 13.86 0.82 15.94
N ILE A 701 13.66 2.12 15.73
CA ILE A 701 14.72 3.13 15.92
C ILE A 701 15.24 3.12 17.36
N ALA A 702 14.36 2.99 18.36
CA ALA A 702 14.75 2.90 19.75
C ALA A 702 15.54 1.61 20.07
N ARG A 703 15.28 0.50 19.34
CA ARG A 703 16.05 -0.75 19.41
C ARG A 703 17.45 -0.56 18.80
N GLN A 704 17.52 -0.10 17.55
CA GLN A 704 18.78 0.14 16.83
C GLN A 704 19.72 1.11 17.56
N ARG A 705 19.18 2.15 18.21
CA ARG A 705 19.96 3.09 19.02
C ARG A 705 20.57 2.45 20.26
N LYS A 706 19.81 1.63 20.99
CA LYS A 706 20.34 0.87 22.14
C LYS A 706 21.42 -0.12 21.71
N GLU A 707 21.22 -0.78 20.57
CA GLU A 707 22.22 -1.68 20.00
C GLU A 707 23.52 -0.94 19.66
N LYS A 708 23.42 0.20 18.95
CA LYS A 708 24.58 1.06 18.64
C LYS A 708 25.29 1.58 19.89
N GLU A 709 24.54 2.00 20.91
CA GLU A 709 25.11 2.44 22.20
C GLU A 709 25.84 1.29 22.94
N MET A 710 25.32 0.06 22.87
CA MET A 710 25.99 -1.12 23.42
C MET A 710 27.23 -1.50 22.63
N GLN A 711 27.20 -1.44 21.29
CA GLN A 711 28.35 -1.67 20.43
C GLN A 711 29.46 -0.63 20.68
N GLU A 712 29.11 0.66 20.80
CA GLU A 712 30.07 1.73 21.13
C GLU A 712 30.71 1.52 22.52
N LYS A 713 29.92 1.19 23.54
CA LYS A 713 30.43 0.85 24.88
C LYS A 713 31.34 -0.38 24.87
N PHE A 714 30.98 -1.42 24.11
CA PHE A 714 31.80 -2.62 23.94
C PHE A 714 33.14 -2.32 23.27
N MET A 715 33.14 -1.53 22.19
CA MET A 715 34.36 -1.11 21.51
C MET A 715 35.28 -0.27 22.42
N ILE A 716 34.71 0.67 23.19
CA ILE A 716 35.47 1.44 24.19
C ILE A 716 36.05 0.52 25.27
N HIS A 717 35.30 -0.47 25.76
CA HIS A 717 35.79 -1.43 26.74
C HIS A 717 36.95 -2.28 26.19
N MET A 718 36.85 -2.77 24.95
CA MET A 718 37.93 -3.52 24.28
C MET A 718 39.21 -2.68 24.12
N MET A 719 39.08 -1.41 23.74
CA MET A 719 40.22 -0.49 23.58
C MET A 719 40.91 -0.16 24.91
N LEU A 720 40.15 -0.03 26.01
CA LEU A 720 40.71 0.28 27.34
C LEU A 720 41.24 -0.96 28.08
N GLY A 721 40.56 -2.11 27.96
CA GLY A 721 40.94 -3.34 28.65
C GLY A 721 42.28 -3.92 28.20
N SER A 722 42.65 -3.72 26.93
CA SER A 722 43.88 -4.27 26.34
C SER A 722 45.17 -3.63 26.86
N GLY A 723 45.11 -2.48 27.54
CA GLY A 723 46.30 -1.72 27.98
C GLY A 723 46.87 -2.10 29.35
N GLY A 724 46.22 -2.98 30.12
CA GLY A 724 46.45 -3.11 31.57
C GLY A 724 47.28 -4.31 32.06
N TRP A 725 47.74 -5.22 31.18
CA TRP A 725 48.28 -6.54 31.59
C TRP A 725 49.72 -6.83 31.13
N HIS A 726 50.58 -5.80 31.05
CA HIS A 726 52.03 -5.95 30.88
C HIS A 726 52.78 -5.12 31.92
N GLY A 727 53.24 -5.78 32.99
CA GLY A 727 53.91 -5.17 34.15
C GLY A 727 53.27 -5.62 35.47
N TYR A 728 53.97 -6.26 36.41
CA TYR A 728 55.36 -6.71 36.43
C TYR A 728 55.42 -8.19 36.85
N ASN A 729 56.28 -8.95 36.19
CA ASN A 729 56.76 -10.25 36.67
C ASN A 729 58.24 -10.45 36.28
N SER A 730 59.02 -9.36 36.40
CA SER A 730 60.44 -9.45 36.70
C SER A 730 60.57 -9.41 38.22
N ASP A 731 60.94 -10.54 38.81
CA ASP A 731 62.12 -10.66 39.68
C ASP A 731 62.08 -12.04 40.35
N SER A 732 62.91 -12.94 39.82
CA SER A 732 63.16 -14.26 40.38
C SER A 732 64.65 -14.60 40.25
N ASP A 733 65.43 -14.05 41.16
CA ASP A 733 66.74 -14.55 41.65
C ASP A 733 67.09 -13.83 42.97
#